data_AF-A0A3Z2QZ89-F1
#
_entry.id   AF-A0A3Z2QZ89-F1
#
_cell.length_a   1.000
_cell.length_b   1.000
_cell.length_c   1.000
_cell.angle_alpha   90.00
_cell.angle_beta   90.00
_cell.angle_gamma   90.00
#
_symmetry.space_group_name_H-M   'P 1'
#
loop_
_entity.id
_entity.type
_entity.pdbx_description
1 polymer ?
#
loop_
_entity_poly.entity_id
_entity_poly.type
_entity_poly.pdbx_seq_one_letter_code
_entity_poly.pdbx_strand_id
1 'polypeptide(L)'
;MSDITANVVVSNPRPIFTESRSFKAVANGKIYIGKIDTDPVNPANQIPVYIENEDGSHVQITQPLIINAAGKIVYNGQLVKIVTVQGHSMAIYDANGSQVDYIANVLKYDPDQYSIEADKKFKYSVKLSDYPTLQDAASAAVDGLLIDVDYHFYNGETVDFGGKALTIDCKAKFIGDGNITFTNLGTGSLVKSPYMESATTPWMIFPWDEDGNWITDAASVVSTLAQTRDKGYQPTVNDYVKFPGIESLLPDYAKNQGINSTLRIFECTGVNVENASGSVACYLFVGCCYCKMIEPDSIFGGSDGIITFENLSGNKGIGNYCIGGRTNYGSVSSVQFLRQDGGNGHDGGVIGFTSYRPGESGVKTWQGTVGGTSSRCYNLQFRKSLSMYTVWDGFDLGADIGNETDRPGDFPLAEYPVHQLPTNHLIDDLVSIGSLGVGVGMDGKGGYASNILMQDCAGSGGLWYTYGKTFTNVSVIDTNTLNFNANQLYIQGDCIVNGLRLVGIKPTPSNALIVDAPNTTISGITGNIDSSRVNASNIIDPMLGNARINSYKDTGSLDIRLHKLSPSLDALSIKAHSNGSGSGSAWCSLGAASGSVSDFVSIKVNYTDNRAAEIPFSPIVVSDSAVKDNSCFVPYWEENSLKALVKKADGSLVRITIATV
;
A
#
# COMPACT_ATOMS: atom_id res chain seq x y z
N MET A 1 -10.86 -10.66 -52.28
CA MET A 1 -9.82 -9.99 -53.09
C MET A 1 -9.22 -8.97 -52.14
N SER A 2 -8.01 -9.19 -51.65
CA SER A 2 -7.33 -8.26 -50.76
C SER A 2 -7.03 -6.97 -51.52
N ASP A 3 -7.50 -5.83 -51.02
CA ASP A 3 -7.06 -4.52 -51.51
C ASP A 3 -5.54 -4.44 -51.36
N ILE A 4 -4.84 -4.49 -52.49
CA ILE A 4 -3.43 -4.18 -52.55
C ILE A 4 -3.35 -2.66 -52.46
N THR A 5 -3.05 -2.12 -51.28
CA THR A 5 -2.64 -0.73 -51.14
C THR A 5 -1.27 -0.59 -51.83
N ALA A 6 -1.26 -0.10 -53.06
CA ALA A 6 -0.03 0.13 -53.81
C ALA A 6 0.72 1.31 -53.18
N ASN A 7 1.58 1.06 -52.20
CA ASN A 7 2.40 2.10 -51.58
C ASN A 7 3.51 2.62 -52.50
N VAL A 8 3.91 1.85 -53.53
CA VAL A 8 4.98 2.20 -54.48
C VAL A 8 4.64 1.72 -55.89
N VAL A 9 4.62 2.63 -56.85
CA VAL A 9 4.39 2.32 -58.27
C VAL A 9 5.69 1.82 -58.90
N VAL A 10 5.64 0.68 -59.62
CA VAL A 10 6.76 0.24 -60.47
C VAL A 10 6.97 1.28 -61.57
N SER A 11 8.10 2.01 -61.51
CA SER A 11 8.39 3.13 -62.40
C SER A 11 9.84 3.12 -62.87
N ASN A 12 10.14 3.89 -63.93
CA ASN A 12 11.51 4.26 -64.27
C ASN A 12 11.77 5.66 -63.69
N PRO A 13 12.46 5.78 -62.54
CA PRO A 13 12.63 7.07 -61.87
C PRO A 13 13.64 7.99 -62.57
N ARG A 14 14.29 7.54 -63.64
CA ARG A 14 15.30 8.34 -64.36
C ARG A 14 14.59 9.42 -65.21
N PRO A 15 14.89 10.71 -65.00
CA PRO A 15 14.27 11.80 -65.74
C PRO A 15 14.49 11.67 -67.25
N ILE A 16 13.48 12.07 -68.03
CA ILE A 16 13.55 12.18 -69.48
C ILE A 16 13.28 13.63 -69.86
N PHE A 17 14.18 14.22 -70.62
CA PHE A 17 14.11 15.59 -71.10
C PHE A 17 13.72 15.61 -72.58
N THR A 18 12.59 16.24 -72.88
CA THR A 18 12.08 16.45 -74.24
C THR A 18 12.04 17.93 -74.59
N GLU A 19 12.09 18.27 -75.87
CA GLU A 19 11.90 19.65 -76.31
C GLU A 19 10.52 20.20 -75.94
N SER A 20 10.42 21.51 -75.71
CA SER A 20 9.18 22.16 -75.25
C SER A 20 8.17 22.44 -76.35
N ARG A 21 8.59 22.39 -77.63
CA ARG A 21 7.75 22.73 -78.80
C ARG A 21 7.52 21.56 -79.74
N SER A 22 8.22 20.44 -79.55
CA SER A 22 8.07 19.23 -80.37
C SER A 22 8.40 17.99 -79.53
N PHE A 23 7.72 16.86 -79.77
CA PHE A 23 7.99 15.64 -79.01
C PHE A 23 9.27 14.95 -79.50
N LYS A 24 10.42 15.47 -79.06
CA LYS A 24 11.77 14.98 -79.38
C LYS A 24 12.62 14.97 -78.12
N ALA A 25 13.54 14.01 -78.01
CA ALA A 25 14.56 14.04 -76.97
C ALA A 25 15.46 15.27 -77.15
N VAL A 26 15.87 15.91 -76.05
CA VAL A 26 16.87 16.99 -76.07
C VAL A 26 18.28 16.40 -76.25
N ALA A 27 18.48 15.66 -77.35
CA ALA A 27 19.73 14.95 -77.63
C ALA A 27 20.90 15.94 -77.74
N ASN A 28 22.02 15.61 -77.09
CA ASN A 28 23.19 16.50 -76.94
C ASN A 28 22.88 17.85 -76.27
N GLY A 29 21.75 17.93 -75.54
CA GLY A 29 21.40 19.07 -74.74
C GLY A 29 22.30 19.25 -73.51
N LYS A 30 22.23 20.44 -72.94
CA LYS A 30 22.98 20.88 -71.77
C LYS A 30 22.04 21.27 -70.65
N ILE A 31 22.29 20.78 -69.45
CA ILE A 31 21.57 21.22 -68.24
C ILE A 31 22.54 21.96 -67.34
N TYR A 32 22.13 23.16 -66.93
CA TYR A 32 22.82 23.98 -65.94
C TYR A 32 22.00 24.05 -64.66
N ILE A 33 22.67 23.93 -63.53
CA ILE A 33 22.12 23.87 -62.18
C ILE A 33 22.77 24.98 -61.33
N GLY A 34 21.95 25.83 -60.72
CA GLY A 34 22.47 27.00 -59.99
C GLY A 34 21.65 27.37 -58.77
N LYS A 35 21.99 28.51 -58.17
CA LYS A 35 21.25 29.07 -57.04
C LYS A 35 19.81 29.38 -57.48
N ILE A 36 18.87 29.19 -56.57
CA ILE A 36 17.45 29.52 -56.76
C ILE A 36 17.30 30.97 -57.25
N ASP A 37 16.37 31.21 -58.17
CA ASP A 37 16.02 32.52 -58.74
C ASP A 37 17.19 33.25 -59.44
N THR A 38 18.22 32.50 -59.85
CA THR A 38 19.35 33.01 -60.65
C THR A 38 19.48 32.28 -61.98
N ASP A 39 20.21 32.88 -62.92
CA ASP A 39 20.56 32.23 -64.19
C ASP A 39 21.76 31.27 -64.00
N PRO A 40 21.58 29.94 -64.10
CA PRO A 40 22.63 28.96 -63.86
C PRO A 40 23.62 28.83 -65.03
N VAL A 41 23.38 29.50 -66.16
CA VAL A 41 24.36 29.56 -67.26
C VAL A 41 25.59 30.36 -66.86
N ASN A 42 25.42 31.37 -66.00
CA ASN A 42 26.54 32.10 -65.41
C ASN A 42 27.29 31.21 -64.41
N PRO A 43 28.58 30.90 -64.61
CA PRO A 43 29.36 30.06 -63.71
C PRO A 43 29.37 30.54 -62.24
N ALA A 44 29.24 31.85 -61.99
CA ALA A 44 29.18 32.39 -60.63
C ALA A 44 27.89 32.01 -59.86
N ASN A 45 26.86 31.62 -60.60
CA ASN A 45 25.57 31.19 -60.06
C ASN A 45 25.45 29.67 -59.97
N GLN A 46 26.37 28.91 -60.58
CA GLN A 46 26.36 27.45 -60.55
C GLN A 46 26.65 26.94 -59.13
N ILE A 47 25.99 25.85 -58.77
CA ILE A 47 26.25 25.12 -57.53
C ILE A 47 26.87 23.75 -57.85
N PRO A 48 27.55 23.10 -56.88
CA PRO A 48 28.03 21.73 -57.07
C PRO A 48 26.89 20.75 -57.43
N VAL A 49 27.18 19.87 -58.38
CA VAL A 49 26.31 18.75 -58.78
C VAL A 49 27.05 17.44 -58.54
N TYR A 50 26.34 16.44 -58.03
CA TYR A 50 26.93 15.15 -57.66
C TYR A 50 26.25 14.02 -58.41
N ILE A 51 27.03 13.03 -58.84
CA ILE A 51 26.51 11.71 -59.16
C ILE A 51 26.29 10.99 -57.83
N GLU A 52 25.08 10.49 -57.60
CA GLU A 52 24.82 9.50 -56.56
C GLU A 52 24.96 8.11 -57.18
N ASN A 53 25.96 7.36 -56.73
CA ASN A 53 26.21 5.99 -57.15
C ASN A 53 25.21 5.02 -56.50
N GLU A 54 25.09 3.81 -57.03
CA GLU A 54 24.19 2.79 -56.48
C GLU A 54 24.55 2.36 -55.05
N ASP A 55 25.78 2.61 -54.58
CA ASP A 55 26.23 2.36 -53.20
C ASP A 55 25.94 3.52 -52.22
N GLY A 56 25.34 4.61 -52.71
CA GLY A 56 25.01 5.81 -51.94
C GLY A 56 26.13 6.84 -51.81
N SER A 57 27.31 6.59 -52.41
CA SER A 57 28.40 7.56 -52.44
C SER A 57 28.16 8.70 -53.45
N HIS A 58 28.73 9.88 -53.17
CA HIS A 58 28.58 11.07 -54.02
C HIS A 58 29.91 11.49 -54.67
N VAL A 59 29.89 11.68 -56.00
CA VAL A 59 31.05 12.18 -56.76
C VAL A 59 30.68 13.48 -57.45
N GLN A 60 31.39 14.56 -57.12
CA GLN A 60 31.16 15.87 -57.75
C GLN A 60 31.62 15.84 -59.22
N ILE A 61 30.79 16.38 -60.12
CA ILE A 61 31.11 16.52 -61.54
C ILE A 61 31.01 17.97 -62.01
N THR A 62 31.56 18.24 -63.19
CA THR A 62 31.48 19.55 -63.82
C THR A 62 30.15 19.75 -64.54
N GLN A 63 29.73 21.01 -64.63
CA GLN A 63 28.60 21.44 -65.44
C GLN A 63 29.08 21.96 -66.81
N PRO A 64 28.25 21.93 -67.87
CA PRO A 64 26.86 21.45 -67.91
C PRO A 64 26.75 19.92 -67.90
N LEU A 65 25.61 19.41 -67.44
CA LEU A 65 25.24 18.00 -67.56
C LEU A 65 24.81 17.70 -69.00
N ILE A 66 25.14 16.52 -69.51
CA ILE A 66 24.91 16.14 -70.91
C ILE A 66 23.71 15.20 -71.03
N ILE A 67 22.85 15.44 -72.01
CA ILE A 67 21.68 14.63 -72.32
C ILE A 67 21.95 13.75 -73.55
N ASN A 68 21.71 12.43 -73.45
CA ASN A 68 21.87 11.49 -74.56
C ASN A 68 20.66 11.46 -75.51
N ALA A 69 20.73 10.65 -76.57
CA ALA A 69 19.66 10.51 -77.57
C ALA A 69 18.33 9.97 -77.01
N ALA A 70 18.33 9.35 -75.82
CA ALA A 70 17.13 8.89 -75.14
C ALA A 70 16.52 9.95 -74.21
N GLY A 71 17.06 11.17 -74.20
CA GLY A 71 16.63 12.26 -73.32
C GLY A 71 17.08 12.08 -71.88
N LYS A 72 18.07 11.23 -71.59
CA LYS A 72 18.55 10.95 -70.22
C LYS A 72 19.91 11.57 -69.97
N ILE A 73 20.17 11.95 -68.73
CA ILE A 73 21.47 12.48 -68.33
C ILE A 73 22.51 11.37 -68.37
N VAL A 74 23.65 11.67 -68.99
CA VAL A 74 24.80 10.78 -69.04
C VAL A 74 26.07 11.50 -68.61
N TYR A 75 26.96 10.74 -67.97
CA TYR A 75 28.33 11.15 -67.68
C TYR A 75 29.26 10.04 -68.12
N ASN A 76 30.27 10.35 -68.93
CA ASN A 76 31.17 9.36 -69.56
C ASN A 76 30.43 8.19 -70.24
N GLY A 77 29.28 8.46 -70.86
CA GLY A 77 28.46 7.46 -71.58
C GLY A 77 27.56 6.60 -70.69
N GLN A 78 27.62 6.73 -69.37
CA GLN A 78 26.76 5.99 -68.43
C GLN A 78 25.58 6.84 -67.97
N LEU A 79 24.44 6.19 -67.73
CA LEU A 79 23.26 6.84 -67.15
C LEU A 79 23.53 7.10 -65.67
N VAL A 80 23.48 8.37 -65.26
CA VAL A 80 23.78 8.78 -63.88
C VAL A 80 22.54 9.33 -63.17
N LYS A 81 22.49 9.18 -61.86
CA LYS A 81 21.55 9.91 -61.00
C LYS A 81 22.25 11.16 -60.51
N ILE A 82 21.70 12.33 -60.83
CA ILE A 82 22.25 13.61 -60.39
C ILE A 82 21.46 14.12 -59.18
N VAL A 83 22.18 14.55 -58.15
CA VAL A 83 21.61 15.12 -56.93
C VAL A 83 22.33 16.42 -56.55
N THR A 84 21.62 17.27 -55.81
CA THR A 84 22.13 18.51 -55.21
C THR A 84 21.82 18.50 -53.71
N VAL A 85 22.64 19.20 -52.91
CA VAL A 85 22.45 19.28 -51.45
C VAL A 85 21.29 20.22 -51.06
N GLN A 86 21.06 21.25 -51.87
CA GLN A 86 20.08 22.30 -51.64
C GLN A 86 19.14 22.44 -52.84
N GLY A 87 18.04 23.20 -52.68
CA GLY A 87 17.19 23.59 -53.80
C GLY A 87 17.96 24.41 -54.86
N HIS A 88 17.55 24.30 -56.12
CA HIS A 88 18.30 24.83 -57.25
C HIS A 88 17.41 25.38 -58.38
N SER A 89 17.98 26.28 -59.17
CA SER A 89 17.46 26.63 -60.50
C SER A 89 17.99 25.64 -61.54
N MET A 90 17.22 25.41 -62.60
CA MET A 90 17.60 24.53 -63.70
C MET A 90 17.31 25.20 -65.04
N ALA A 91 18.32 25.27 -65.91
CA ALA A 91 18.17 25.72 -67.30
C ALA A 91 18.57 24.59 -68.26
N ILE A 92 17.70 24.29 -69.22
CA ILE A 92 17.90 23.21 -70.19
C ILE A 92 18.04 23.84 -71.57
N TYR A 93 19.09 23.49 -72.28
CA TYR A 93 19.38 23.94 -73.64
C TYR A 93 19.48 22.76 -74.59
N ASP A 94 19.04 22.94 -75.83
CA ASP A 94 19.20 21.95 -76.90
C ASP A 94 20.60 22.01 -77.53
N ALA A 95 20.86 21.13 -78.50
CA ALA A 95 22.15 21.08 -79.21
C ALA A 95 22.46 22.35 -80.02
N ASN A 96 21.44 23.16 -80.36
CA ASN A 96 21.59 24.43 -81.07
C ASN A 96 21.79 25.62 -80.12
N GLY A 97 21.79 25.39 -78.80
CA GLY A 97 21.87 26.43 -77.79
C GLY A 97 20.57 27.21 -77.59
N SER A 98 19.44 26.72 -78.10
CA SER A 98 18.12 27.30 -77.79
C SER A 98 17.65 26.80 -76.42
N GLN A 99 17.11 27.71 -75.61
CA GLN A 99 16.56 27.36 -74.31
C GLN A 99 15.30 26.51 -74.51
N VAL A 100 15.36 25.28 -73.99
CA VAL A 100 14.22 24.37 -73.95
C VAL A 100 13.31 24.76 -72.80
N ASP A 101 13.86 24.83 -71.59
CA ASP A 101 13.09 25.17 -70.39
C ASP A 101 13.96 25.89 -69.36
N TYR A 102 13.31 26.66 -68.49
CA TYR A 102 13.94 27.31 -67.34
C TYR A 102 13.02 27.23 -66.13
N ILE A 103 13.56 26.65 -65.07
CA ILE A 103 12.89 26.49 -63.79
C ILE A 103 13.69 27.28 -62.75
N ALA A 104 13.14 28.42 -62.32
CA ALA A 104 13.79 29.32 -61.36
C ALA A 104 14.04 28.66 -59.99
N ASN A 105 13.13 27.77 -59.58
CA ASN A 105 13.27 26.92 -58.40
C ASN A 105 12.58 25.58 -58.65
N VAL A 106 13.35 24.49 -58.76
CA VAL A 106 12.82 23.16 -59.06
C VAL A 106 11.86 22.65 -57.97
N LEU A 107 12.04 23.07 -56.72
CA LEU A 107 11.26 22.58 -55.58
C LEU A 107 10.08 23.50 -55.24
N LYS A 108 10.02 24.73 -55.78
CA LYS A 108 9.05 25.82 -55.49
C LYS A 108 8.92 26.25 -54.00
N TYR A 109 9.31 25.40 -53.07
CA TYR A 109 9.43 25.58 -51.62
C TYR A 109 10.68 24.81 -51.16
N ASP A 110 11.42 25.30 -50.15
CA ASP A 110 12.54 24.54 -49.60
C ASP A 110 12.00 23.28 -48.89
N PRO A 111 12.33 22.05 -49.33
CA PRO A 111 11.81 20.83 -48.72
C PRO A 111 12.19 20.69 -47.25
N ASP A 112 13.32 21.30 -46.85
CA ASP A 112 13.83 21.27 -45.48
C ASP A 112 12.97 22.06 -44.49
N GLN A 113 12.05 22.93 -44.94
CA GLN A 113 11.18 23.64 -44.00
C GLN A 113 10.24 22.70 -43.26
N TYR A 114 9.76 21.63 -43.91
CA TYR A 114 8.85 20.70 -43.26
C TYR A 114 9.54 19.90 -42.16
N SER A 115 10.73 19.35 -42.38
CA SER A 115 11.47 18.65 -41.33
C SER A 115 11.83 19.59 -40.17
N ILE A 116 12.32 20.80 -40.47
CA ILE A 116 12.66 21.81 -39.45
C ILE A 116 11.43 22.21 -38.62
N GLU A 117 10.26 22.33 -39.23
CA GLU A 117 9.01 22.68 -38.55
C GLU A 117 8.39 21.48 -37.82
N ALA A 118 8.44 20.30 -38.42
CA ALA A 118 7.98 19.03 -37.85
C ALA A 118 8.75 18.68 -36.57
N ASP A 119 10.08 18.77 -36.60
CA ASP A 119 10.96 18.46 -35.46
C ASP A 119 10.69 19.37 -34.25
N LYS A 120 10.09 20.54 -34.46
CA LYS A 120 9.67 21.47 -33.40
C LYS A 120 8.25 21.24 -32.90
N LYS A 121 7.38 20.65 -33.72
CA LYS A 121 5.93 20.57 -33.46
C LYS A 121 5.47 19.19 -33.00
N PHE A 122 6.15 18.12 -33.40
CA PHE A 122 5.78 16.78 -33.00
C PHE A 122 6.35 16.42 -31.64
N LYS A 123 5.54 15.75 -30.82
CA LYS A 123 6.01 15.15 -29.57
C LYS A 123 6.99 14.03 -29.92
N TYR A 124 8.21 14.13 -29.41
CA TYR A 124 9.25 13.14 -29.71
C TYR A 124 9.02 11.89 -28.86
N SER A 125 8.79 10.75 -29.51
CA SER A 125 8.74 9.46 -28.85
C SER A 125 9.37 8.41 -29.74
N VAL A 126 10.28 7.64 -29.17
CA VAL A 126 10.75 6.39 -29.79
C VAL A 126 9.85 5.24 -29.35
N LYS A 127 9.83 4.15 -30.10
CA LYS A 127 9.08 2.93 -29.75
C LYS A 127 10.02 1.72 -29.73
N LEU A 128 9.81 0.80 -28.79
CA LEU A 128 10.69 -0.33 -28.57
C LEU A 128 10.82 -1.22 -29.82
N SER A 129 9.75 -1.36 -30.62
CA SER A 129 9.77 -2.13 -31.87
C SER A 129 10.75 -1.65 -32.94
N ASP A 130 11.26 -0.40 -32.85
CA ASP A 130 12.28 0.13 -33.76
C ASP A 130 13.72 -0.25 -33.35
N TYR A 131 13.91 -0.86 -32.17
CA TYR A 131 15.22 -1.14 -31.58
C TYR A 131 15.34 -2.61 -31.16
N PRO A 132 16.56 -3.19 -31.21
CA PRO A 132 16.75 -4.60 -30.84
C PRO A 132 16.79 -4.81 -29.32
N THR A 133 17.08 -3.78 -28.53
CA THR A 133 17.17 -3.85 -27.06
C THR A 133 16.49 -2.64 -26.41
N LEU A 134 16.09 -2.79 -25.14
CA LEU A 134 15.55 -1.67 -24.38
C LEU A 134 16.62 -0.59 -24.12
N GLN A 135 17.90 -0.95 -24.01
CA GLN A 135 18.99 0.02 -23.88
C GLN A 135 19.14 0.90 -25.12
N ASP A 136 19.01 0.35 -26.33
CA ASP A 136 19.11 1.14 -27.56
C ASP A 136 17.94 2.12 -27.68
N ALA A 137 16.71 1.66 -27.37
CA ALA A 137 15.53 2.52 -27.33
C ALA A 137 15.66 3.62 -26.25
N ALA A 138 16.10 3.25 -25.04
CA ALA A 138 16.34 4.20 -23.96
C ALA A 138 17.39 5.24 -24.34
N SER A 139 18.46 4.84 -25.03
CA SER A 139 19.52 5.74 -25.49
C SER A 139 19.00 6.76 -26.51
N ALA A 140 18.15 6.33 -27.44
CA ALA A 140 17.56 7.16 -28.49
C ALA A 140 16.38 8.04 -28.01
N ALA A 141 15.74 7.69 -26.90
CA ALA A 141 14.64 8.47 -26.33
C ALA A 141 15.11 9.87 -25.89
N VAL A 142 14.24 10.88 -26.10
CA VAL A 142 14.46 12.27 -25.68
C VAL A 142 13.34 12.77 -24.75
N ASP A 143 12.10 12.38 -25.01
CA ASP A 143 10.90 12.73 -24.20
C ASP A 143 10.07 11.45 -23.93
N GLY A 144 9.48 10.88 -24.99
CA GLY A 144 8.71 9.63 -24.90
C GLY A 144 9.52 8.37 -25.21
N LEU A 145 9.22 7.29 -24.47
CA LEU A 145 9.58 5.92 -24.82
C LEU A 145 8.31 5.06 -24.76
N LEU A 146 7.89 4.52 -25.90
CA LEU A 146 6.74 3.64 -26.00
C LEU A 146 7.18 2.17 -25.97
N ILE A 147 6.64 1.39 -25.02
CA ILE A 147 6.81 -0.07 -25.01
C ILE A 147 5.60 -0.67 -25.72
N ASP A 148 5.76 -0.93 -27.02
CA ASP A 148 4.69 -1.40 -27.92
C ASP A 148 4.76 -2.89 -28.28
N VAL A 149 5.82 -3.57 -27.83
CA VAL A 149 6.06 -5.01 -28.02
C VAL A 149 6.51 -5.62 -26.69
N ASP A 150 6.14 -6.89 -26.46
CA ASP A 150 6.56 -7.59 -25.25
C ASP A 150 8.09 -7.67 -25.21
N TYR A 151 8.68 -7.33 -24.06
CA TYR A 151 10.11 -7.32 -23.85
C TYR A 151 10.53 -8.45 -22.93
N HIS A 152 11.37 -9.34 -23.44
CA HIS A 152 11.95 -10.42 -22.66
C HIS A 152 13.27 -9.98 -22.04
N PHE A 153 13.31 -9.89 -20.72
CA PHE A 153 14.51 -9.51 -19.99
C PHE A 153 15.14 -10.71 -19.27
N TYR A 154 16.42 -10.60 -18.93
CA TYR A 154 17.10 -11.56 -18.06
C TYR A 154 17.33 -10.98 -16.65
N ASN A 155 17.43 -11.84 -15.64
CA ASN A 155 17.67 -11.39 -14.27
C ASN A 155 18.96 -10.55 -14.15
N GLY A 156 18.83 -9.33 -13.65
CA GLY A 156 19.94 -8.40 -13.45
C GLY A 156 20.21 -7.50 -14.66
N GLU A 157 19.39 -7.57 -15.72
CA GLU A 157 19.46 -6.62 -16.82
C GLU A 157 19.31 -5.18 -16.30
N THR A 158 20.16 -4.28 -16.76
CA THR A 158 20.18 -2.88 -16.33
C THR A 158 20.12 -1.97 -17.53
N VAL A 159 19.20 -1.01 -17.50
CA VAL A 159 18.97 -0.01 -18.54
C VAL A 159 19.28 1.37 -17.99
N ASP A 160 20.27 2.02 -18.60
CA ASP A 160 20.69 3.39 -18.30
C ASP A 160 19.91 4.39 -19.17
N PHE A 161 19.16 5.28 -18.52
CA PHE A 161 18.38 6.33 -19.17
C PHE A 161 19.11 7.68 -19.29
N GLY A 162 20.39 7.74 -18.91
CA GLY A 162 21.28 8.87 -19.21
C GLY A 162 20.92 10.20 -18.52
N GLY A 163 20.18 10.16 -17.41
CA GLY A 163 19.71 11.34 -16.67
C GLY A 163 18.50 12.04 -17.31
N LYS A 164 17.90 11.45 -18.34
CA LYS A 164 16.78 12.05 -19.08
C LYS A 164 15.48 11.92 -18.29
N ALA A 165 14.68 12.99 -18.25
CA ALA A 165 13.33 12.95 -17.71
C ALA A 165 12.39 12.44 -18.80
N LEU A 166 11.94 11.19 -18.69
CA LEU A 166 11.19 10.50 -19.75
C LEU A 166 9.77 10.14 -19.31
N THR A 167 8.86 10.12 -20.28
CA THR A 167 7.57 9.42 -20.15
C THR A 167 7.67 8.06 -20.83
N ILE A 168 7.73 6.99 -20.03
CA ILE A 168 7.74 5.60 -20.50
C ILE A 168 6.29 5.10 -20.50
N ASP A 169 5.66 5.00 -21.67
CA ASP A 169 4.27 4.56 -21.84
C ASP A 169 4.25 3.08 -22.21
N CYS A 170 3.77 2.22 -21.30
CA CYS A 170 3.78 0.78 -21.50
C CYS A 170 2.45 0.27 -22.03
N LYS A 171 2.47 -0.34 -23.23
CA LYS A 171 1.32 -0.98 -23.87
C LYS A 171 1.53 -2.47 -24.13
N ALA A 172 2.67 -2.99 -23.70
CA ALA A 172 3.08 -4.38 -23.78
C ALA A 172 3.79 -4.79 -22.47
N LYS A 173 4.09 -6.08 -22.33
CA LYS A 173 4.59 -6.66 -21.08
C LYS A 173 6.11 -6.66 -21.00
N PHE A 174 6.64 -6.60 -19.79
CA PHE A 174 7.99 -7.04 -19.46
C PHE A 174 7.92 -8.47 -18.93
N ILE A 175 8.53 -9.42 -19.65
CA ILE A 175 8.43 -10.86 -19.37
C ILE A 175 9.80 -11.39 -18.97
N GLY A 176 9.92 -11.91 -17.74
CA GLY A 176 11.18 -12.43 -17.24
C GLY A 176 11.12 -12.74 -15.75
N ASP A 177 11.98 -13.66 -15.32
CA ASP A 177 12.18 -13.95 -13.90
C ASP A 177 13.38 -13.14 -13.37
N GLY A 178 13.24 -12.59 -12.17
CA GLY A 178 14.22 -11.71 -11.53
C GLY A 178 13.99 -10.23 -11.84
N ASN A 179 15.07 -9.45 -11.83
CA ASN A 179 14.99 -7.99 -11.88
C ASN A 179 15.39 -7.43 -13.25
N ILE A 180 14.56 -6.53 -13.80
CA ILE A 180 15.01 -5.52 -14.76
C ILE A 180 15.20 -4.19 -14.03
N THR A 181 16.38 -3.58 -14.17
CA THR A 181 16.78 -2.40 -13.42
C THR A 181 16.78 -1.16 -14.30
N PHE A 182 15.98 -0.15 -13.95
CA PHE A 182 16.03 1.18 -14.53
C PHE A 182 16.90 2.07 -13.64
N THR A 183 17.94 2.65 -14.24
CA THR A 183 18.88 3.54 -13.54
C THR A 183 19.01 4.87 -14.30
N ASN A 184 19.52 5.90 -13.61
CA ASN A 184 19.73 7.24 -14.15
C ASN A 184 18.49 7.84 -14.84
N LEU A 185 17.29 7.63 -14.29
CA LEU A 185 16.11 8.38 -14.70
C LEU A 185 16.17 9.79 -14.12
N GLY A 186 15.96 10.80 -14.97
CA GLY A 186 15.90 12.20 -14.55
C GLY A 186 14.66 12.47 -13.69
N THR A 187 14.76 13.42 -12.76
CA THR A 187 13.63 13.84 -11.93
C THR A 187 12.44 14.28 -12.77
N GLY A 188 11.25 13.80 -12.40
CA GLY A 188 10.02 13.99 -13.17
C GLY A 188 9.73 12.87 -14.16
N SER A 189 10.58 11.84 -14.26
CA SER A 189 10.28 10.67 -15.09
C SER A 189 9.02 9.94 -14.60
N LEU A 190 8.27 9.43 -15.57
CA LEU A 190 7.03 8.70 -15.35
C LEU A 190 7.09 7.36 -16.07
N VAL A 191 6.92 6.26 -15.34
CA VAL A 191 6.69 4.93 -15.90
C VAL A 191 5.20 4.62 -15.79
N LYS A 192 4.51 4.63 -16.93
CA LYS A 192 3.05 4.52 -16.98
C LYS A 192 2.63 3.13 -17.43
N SER A 193 1.78 2.51 -16.63
CA SER A 193 1.16 1.21 -16.88
C SER A 193 2.13 0.06 -17.16
N PRO A 194 3.29 -0.05 -16.48
CA PRO A 194 4.14 -1.23 -16.68
C PRO A 194 3.38 -2.50 -16.26
N TYR A 195 3.57 -3.56 -17.03
CA TYR A 195 3.03 -4.89 -16.74
C TYR A 195 4.18 -5.87 -16.63
N MET A 196 4.46 -6.37 -15.42
CA MET A 196 5.49 -7.38 -15.18
C MET A 196 4.88 -8.78 -15.21
N GLU A 197 5.52 -9.74 -15.86
CA GLU A 197 5.06 -11.13 -15.92
C GLU A 197 6.23 -12.10 -15.75
N SER A 198 6.12 -13.04 -14.81
CA SER A 198 7.13 -14.07 -14.66
C SER A 198 7.14 -15.01 -15.87
N ALA A 199 8.33 -15.34 -16.36
CA ALA A 199 8.48 -16.37 -17.39
C ALA A 199 8.07 -17.74 -16.84
N THR A 200 8.36 -18.00 -15.56
CA THR A 200 8.00 -19.24 -14.86
C THR A 200 6.61 -19.14 -14.23
N THR A 201 5.79 -20.20 -14.36
CA THR A 201 4.56 -20.38 -13.55
C THR A 201 4.93 -21.06 -12.24
N PRO A 202 4.92 -20.37 -11.09
CA PRO A 202 5.29 -20.97 -9.81
C PRO A 202 4.19 -21.87 -9.26
N TRP A 203 4.53 -22.65 -8.24
CA TRP A 203 3.59 -23.38 -7.39
C TRP A 203 3.11 -22.48 -6.25
N MET A 204 1.79 -22.32 -6.14
CA MET A 204 1.14 -21.46 -5.16
C MET A 204 0.27 -22.27 -4.19
N ILE A 205 0.15 -21.81 -2.95
CA ILE A 205 -0.83 -22.30 -1.97
C ILE A 205 -1.97 -21.29 -1.78
N PHE A 206 -3.14 -21.80 -1.39
CA PHE A 206 -4.34 -21.04 -1.04
C PHE A 206 -4.80 -21.47 0.36
N PRO A 207 -4.30 -20.89 1.46
CA PRO A 207 -4.74 -21.25 2.82
C PRO A 207 -6.18 -20.80 3.15
N TRP A 208 -7.12 -20.90 2.21
CA TRP A 208 -8.53 -20.59 2.39
C TRP A 208 -9.43 -21.50 1.53
N ASP A 209 -10.66 -21.70 1.98
CA ASP A 209 -11.67 -22.48 1.27
C ASP A 209 -12.44 -21.67 0.22
N GLU A 210 -13.42 -22.29 -0.44
CA GLU A 210 -14.24 -21.64 -1.49
C GLU A 210 -15.10 -20.48 -0.96
N ASP A 211 -15.48 -20.52 0.32
CA ASP A 211 -16.23 -19.46 1.01
C ASP A 211 -15.31 -18.34 1.53
N GLY A 212 -13.99 -18.51 1.40
CA GLY A 212 -12.97 -17.56 1.81
C GLY A 212 -12.52 -17.69 3.26
N ASN A 213 -12.99 -18.70 4.01
CA ASN A 213 -12.56 -18.96 5.38
C ASN A 213 -11.13 -19.47 5.41
N TRP A 214 -10.40 -19.15 6.47
CA TRP A 214 -9.02 -19.63 6.65
C TRP A 214 -8.95 -21.14 6.88
N ILE A 215 -8.01 -21.79 6.20
CA ILE A 215 -7.58 -23.16 6.46
C ILE A 215 -6.33 -23.09 7.33
N THR A 216 -6.38 -23.64 8.55
CA THR A 216 -5.23 -23.67 9.47
C THR A 216 -4.53 -25.02 9.58
N ASP A 217 -5.15 -26.09 9.06
CA ASP A 217 -4.53 -27.42 9.00
C ASP A 217 -3.53 -27.49 7.85
N ALA A 218 -2.28 -27.85 8.17
CA ALA A 218 -1.18 -27.84 7.21
C ALA A 218 -1.40 -28.77 6.00
N ALA A 219 -1.94 -29.98 6.22
CA ALA A 219 -2.20 -30.93 5.13
C ALA A 219 -3.28 -30.40 4.17
N SER A 220 -4.31 -29.77 4.73
CA SER A 220 -5.36 -29.10 3.96
C SER A 220 -4.81 -27.92 3.15
N VAL A 221 -3.92 -27.09 3.71
CA VAL A 221 -3.22 -26.05 2.93
C VAL A 221 -2.43 -26.67 1.77
N VAL A 222 -1.65 -27.73 2.01
CA VAL A 222 -0.87 -28.40 0.95
C VAL A 222 -1.76 -28.97 -0.16
N SER A 223 -2.97 -29.44 0.17
CA SER A 223 -3.93 -29.93 -0.82
C SER A 223 -4.40 -28.87 -1.83
N THR A 224 -4.19 -27.58 -1.52
CA THR A 224 -4.54 -26.46 -2.40
C THR A 224 -3.45 -26.14 -3.44
N LEU A 225 -2.28 -26.77 -3.33
CA LEU A 225 -1.10 -26.49 -4.13
C LEU A 225 -1.39 -26.60 -5.64
N ALA A 226 -1.15 -25.52 -6.39
CA ALA A 226 -1.38 -25.49 -7.84
C ALA A 226 -0.40 -24.56 -8.55
N GLN A 227 -0.11 -24.84 -9.83
CA GLN A 227 0.63 -23.92 -10.69
C GLN A 227 -0.31 -22.83 -11.20
N THR A 228 -0.09 -21.59 -10.77
CA THR A 228 -0.86 -20.42 -11.22
C THR A 228 -0.04 -19.14 -11.01
N ARG A 229 -0.49 -18.05 -11.63
CA ARG A 229 0.06 -16.70 -11.47
C ARG A 229 -0.93 -15.66 -10.94
N ASP A 230 -2.21 -16.02 -10.79
CA ASP A 230 -3.32 -15.09 -10.51
C ASP A 230 -4.08 -15.41 -9.22
N LYS A 231 -3.65 -16.43 -8.49
CA LYS A 231 -4.24 -16.84 -7.22
C LYS A 231 -3.13 -17.35 -6.31
N GLY A 232 -3.26 -17.10 -5.01
CA GLY A 232 -2.33 -17.62 -4.01
C GLY A 232 -0.95 -16.99 -4.06
N TYR A 233 -0.06 -17.60 -3.29
CA TYR A 233 1.31 -17.14 -3.15
C TYR A 233 2.26 -18.33 -2.97
N GLN A 234 3.54 -18.11 -3.22
CA GLN A 234 4.58 -19.13 -3.08
C GLN A 234 4.85 -19.36 -1.58
N PRO A 235 4.86 -20.61 -1.09
CA PRO A 235 5.21 -20.89 0.30
C PRO A 235 6.56 -20.30 0.71
N THR A 236 6.62 -19.76 1.92
CA THR A 236 7.78 -19.13 2.53
C THR A 236 8.13 -19.81 3.86
N VAL A 237 9.27 -19.43 4.43
CA VAL A 237 9.63 -19.82 5.80
C VAL A 237 8.64 -19.33 6.86
N ASN A 238 7.91 -18.24 6.59
CA ASN A 238 6.89 -17.72 7.52
C ASN A 238 5.69 -18.67 7.60
N ASP A 239 5.36 -19.36 6.50
CA ASP A 239 4.28 -20.34 6.48
C ASP A 239 4.60 -21.54 7.37
N TYR A 240 5.88 -21.88 7.56
CA TYR A 240 6.29 -23.02 8.39
C TYR A 240 5.96 -22.80 9.87
N VAL A 241 5.98 -21.54 10.30
CA VAL A 241 5.55 -21.10 11.63
C VAL A 241 4.02 -20.96 11.68
N LYS A 242 3.41 -20.37 10.64
CA LYS A 242 1.97 -20.12 10.60
C LYS A 242 1.13 -21.39 10.55
N PHE A 243 1.60 -22.40 9.80
CA PHE A 243 0.95 -23.69 9.62
C PHE A 243 1.90 -24.81 10.07
N PRO A 244 1.96 -25.10 11.39
CA PRO A 244 2.92 -26.04 11.93
C PRO A 244 2.91 -27.40 11.21
N GLY A 245 4.08 -27.82 10.74
CA GLY A 245 4.27 -29.09 10.01
C GLY A 245 4.12 -28.99 8.48
N ILE A 246 3.74 -27.84 7.92
CA ILE A 246 3.60 -27.68 6.47
C ILE A 246 4.93 -27.90 5.71
N GLU A 247 6.06 -27.53 6.31
CA GLU A 247 7.40 -27.66 5.69
C GLU A 247 7.71 -29.11 5.30
N SER A 248 7.32 -30.09 6.12
CA SER A 248 7.59 -31.50 5.84
C SER A 248 6.60 -32.11 4.84
N LEU A 249 5.43 -31.50 4.69
CA LEU A 249 4.36 -31.95 3.78
C LEU A 249 4.50 -31.36 2.38
N LEU A 250 5.07 -30.16 2.26
CA LEU A 250 5.32 -29.53 0.97
C LEU A 250 6.36 -30.35 0.17
N PRO A 251 6.16 -30.54 -1.14
CA PRO A 251 7.18 -31.08 -2.01
C PRO A 251 8.31 -30.05 -2.20
N ASP A 252 9.54 -30.51 -2.42
CA ASP A 252 10.71 -29.62 -2.48
C ASP A 252 10.65 -28.59 -3.61
N TYR A 253 10.00 -28.92 -4.73
CA TYR A 253 9.81 -27.98 -5.85
C TYR A 253 8.88 -26.79 -5.50
N ALA A 254 8.10 -26.88 -4.42
CA ALA A 254 7.20 -25.83 -3.98
C ALA A 254 7.80 -24.94 -2.88
N LYS A 255 8.99 -25.30 -2.36
CA LYS A 255 9.70 -24.56 -1.31
C LYS A 255 10.74 -23.63 -1.95
N ASN A 256 10.95 -22.46 -1.33
CA ASN A 256 12.06 -21.55 -1.68
C ASN A 256 12.17 -21.24 -3.19
N GLN A 257 11.02 -21.09 -3.87
CA GLN A 257 10.97 -20.94 -5.33
C GLN A 257 11.58 -19.62 -5.81
N GLY A 258 11.32 -18.52 -5.07
CA GLY A 258 11.92 -17.21 -5.36
C GLY A 258 11.55 -16.62 -6.72
N ILE A 259 10.37 -16.95 -7.26
CA ILE A 259 9.95 -16.49 -8.58
C ILE A 259 9.28 -15.12 -8.46
N ASN A 260 9.78 -14.16 -9.22
CA ASN A 260 9.19 -12.84 -9.37
C ASN A 260 9.60 -12.23 -10.70
N SER A 261 8.79 -11.33 -11.23
CA SER A 261 9.14 -10.42 -12.33
C SER A 261 9.17 -9.01 -11.76
N THR A 262 10.37 -8.45 -11.63
CA THR A 262 10.57 -7.25 -10.82
C THR A 262 11.05 -6.08 -11.66
N LEU A 263 10.28 -4.99 -11.65
CA LEU A 263 10.77 -3.69 -12.10
C LEU A 263 11.49 -3.01 -10.95
N ARG A 264 12.80 -2.80 -11.09
CA ARG A 264 13.64 -2.15 -10.10
C ARG A 264 13.99 -0.73 -10.55
N ILE A 265 13.53 0.28 -9.83
CA ILE A 265 14.01 1.66 -9.95
C ILE A 265 15.18 1.82 -8.98
N PHE A 266 16.36 2.14 -9.51
CA PHE A 266 17.61 2.13 -8.74
C PHE A 266 18.23 3.52 -8.66
N GLU A 267 18.46 4.01 -7.43
CA GLU A 267 19.15 5.27 -7.10
C GLU A 267 18.60 6.50 -7.85
N CYS A 268 17.28 6.54 -8.05
CA CYS A 268 16.61 7.64 -8.75
C CYS A 268 15.88 8.58 -7.78
N THR A 269 15.66 9.83 -8.22
CA THR A 269 14.91 10.82 -7.44
C THR A 269 13.73 11.37 -8.24
N GLY A 270 12.54 11.34 -7.65
CA GLY A 270 11.33 11.92 -8.25
C GLY A 270 10.83 11.15 -9.48
N VAL A 271 10.88 9.83 -9.43
CA VAL A 271 10.31 8.93 -10.44
C VAL A 271 8.95 8.41 -9.95
N ASN A 272 7.93 8.56 -10.77
CA ASN A 272 6.62 7.98 -10.49
C ASN A 272 6.39 6.74 -11.35
N VAL A 273 5.82 5.70 -10.75
CA VAL A 273 5.26 4.54 -11.43
C VAL A 273 3.75 4.60 -11.25
N GLU A 274 3.01 4.74 -12.33
CA GLU A 274 1.54 4.92 -12.33
C GLU A 274 0.84 3.72 -12.96
N ASN A 275 -0.28 3.28 -12.38
CA ASN A 275 -1.15 2.24 -12.94
C ASN A 275 -0.42 0.91 -13.23
N ALA A 276 0.58 0.58 -12.41
CA ALA A 276 1.35 -0.65 -12.57
C ALA A 276 0.47 -1.88 -12.34
N SER A 277 0.72 -2.94 -13.12
CA SER A 277 -0.01 -4.20 -13.06
C SER A 277 0.94 -5.38 -13.22
N GLY A 278 0.48 -6.62 -13.12
CA GLY A 278 1.32 -7.76 -13.44
C GLY A 278 0.95 -9.06 -12.75
N SER A 279 1.66 -10.13 -13.13
CA SER A 279 1.39 -11.49 -12.70
C SER A 279 2.68 -12.14 -12.20
N VAL A 280 2.70 -12.48 -10.90
CA VAL A 280 3.93 -12.79 -10.14
C VAL A 280 4.90 -11.60 -10.17
N ALA A 281 4.37 -10.40 -9.98
CA ALA A 281 5.03 -9.13 -10.22
C ALA A 281 5.46 -8.44 -8.93
N CYS A 282 6.61 -7.74 -8.99
CA CYS A 282 7.11 -6.88 -7.92
C CYS A 282 7.66 -5.55 -8.48
N TYR A 283 7.67 -4.53 -7.63
CA TYR A 283 8.10 -3.16 -7.92
C TYR A 283 9.00 -2.69 -6.79
N LEU A 284 10.27 -2.49 -7.11
CA LEU A 284 11.31 -2.25 -6.13
C LEU A 284 11.97 -0.89 -6.37
N PHE A 285 11.98 -0.03 -5.36
CA PHE A 285 12.65 1.25 -5.36
C PHE A 285 13.83 1.18 -4.39
N VAL A 286 15.05 1.07 -4.89
CA VAL A 286 16.27 0.97 -4.06
C VAL A 286 17.03 2.27 -4.11
N GLY A 287 17.41 2.82 -2.95
CA GLY A 287 18.17 4.07 -2.84
C GLY A 287 17.41 5.28 -3.39
N CYS A 288 16.09 5.18 -3.51
CA CYS A 288 15.26 6.21 -4.15
C CYS A 288 14.76 7.25 -3.14
N CYS A 289 14.49 8.46 -3.63
CA CYS A 289 13.84 9.54 -2.89
C CYS A 289 12.77 10.23 -3.75
N TYR A 290 11.71 10.72 -3.12
CA TYR A 290 10.59 11.41 -3.78
C TYR A 290 9.88 10.57 -4.86
N CYS A 291 10.09 9.24 -4.87
CA CYS A 291 9.53 8.31 -5.83
C CYS A 291 8.17 7.78 -5.37
N LYS A 292 7.27 7.49 -6.30
CA LYS A 292 5.90 7.09 -5.93
C LYS A 292 5.41 5.92 -6.75
N MET A 293 4.73 5.02 -6.08
CA MET A 293 3.81 4.06 -6.70
C MET A 293 2.40 4.66 -6.61
N ILE A 294 1.75 4.89 -7.74
CA ILE A 294 0.48 5.61 -7.82
C ILE A 294 -0.55 4.75 -8.55
N GLU A 295 -1.71 4.56 -7.91
CA GLU A 295 -2.82 3.77 -8.42
C GLU A 295 -2.39 2.39 -8.98
N PRO A 296 -1.56 1.58 -8.26
CA PRO A 296 -1.32 0.20 -8.68
C PRO A 296 -2.64 -0.53 -8.89
N ASP A 297 -2.78 -1.29 -9.96
CA ASP A 297 -4.02 -2.03 -10.24
C ASP A 297 -3.71 -3.45 -10.71
N SER A 298 -4.45 -4.41 -10.14
CA SER A 298 -4.42 -5.81 -10.57
C SER A 298 -3.02 -6.44 -10.56
N ILE A 299 -2.16 -6.04 -9.62
CA ILE A 299 -0.86 -6.70 -9.38
C ILE A 299 -1.11 -7.98 -8.58
N PHE A 300 -0.71 -9.13 -9.13
CA PHE A 300 -0.64 -10.41 -8.43
C PHE A 300 0.83 -10.65 -8.01
N GLY A 301 1.09 -10.61 -6.71
CA GLY A 301 2.45 -10.54 -6.17
C GLY A 301 3.32 -11.79 -6.38
N GLY A 302 4.63 -11.58 -6.49
CA GLY A 302 5.63 -12.65 -6.53
C GLY A 302 6.11 -13.12 -5.15
N SER A 303 7.33 -13.66 -5.10
CA SER A 303 7.97 -14.11 -3.85
C SER A 303 8.37 -12.96 -2.92
N ASP A 304 8.67 -11.80 -3.49
CA ASP A 304 9.19 -10.63 -2.79
C ASP A 304 8.07 -9.63 -2.50
N GLY A 305 8.39 -8.55 -1.78
CA GLY A 305 7.40 -7.51 -1.48
C GLY A 305 6.92 -6.81 -2.75
N ILE A 306 5.60 -6.74 -2.93
CA ILE A 306 5.01 -6.28 -4.19
C ILE A 306 5.45 -4.85 -4.51
N ILE A 307 5.42 -3.97 -3.51
CA ILE A 307 5.91 -2.60 -3.61
C ILE A 307 6.89 -2.37 -2.46
N THR A 308 8.16 -2.18 -2.78
CA THR A 308 9.22 -2.07 -1.77
C THR A 308 10.00 -0.78 -1.95
N PHE A 309 10.09 0.02 -0.89
CA PHE A 309 10.98 1.18 -0.82
C PHE A 309 12.13 0.90 0.15
N GLU A 310 13.32 0.68 -0.40
CA GLU A 310 14.51 0.28 0.36
C GLU A 310 15.62 1.33 0.28
N ASN A 311 16.06 1.84 1.42
CA ASN A 311 17.17 2.79 1.52
C ASN A 311 18.22 2.33 2.53
N LEU A 312 18.58 1.04 2.51
CA LEU A 312 19.60 0.46 3.41
C LEU A 312 20.99 1.09 3.16
N SER A 313 21.31 1.40 1.91
CA SER A 313 22.51 2.14 1.53
C SER A 313 22.23 3.65 1.41
N GLY A 314 23.25 4.48 1.65
CA GLY A 314 23.14 5.93 1.49
C GLY A 314 22.33 6.62 2.59
N ASN A 315 21.61 7.69 2.23
CA ASN A 315 20.73 8.41 3.16
C ASN A 315 19.42 7.65 3.38
N LYS A 316 18.76 7.90 4.53
CA LYS A 316 17.37 7.45 4.73
C LYS A 316 16.51 8.02 3.60
N GLY A 317 15.62 7.21 3.05
CA GLY A 317 14.74 7.69 1.99
C GLY A 317 13.65 8.62 2.55
N ILE A 318 13.17 9.52 1.69
CA ILE A 318 12.18 10.55 1.99
C ILE A 318 11.35 10.81 0.74
N GLY A 319 10.10 11.23 0.89
CA GLY A 319 9.15 11.53 -0.19
C GLY A 319 8.65 10.29 -0.94
N ASN A 320 8.91 9.10 -0.39
CA ASN A 320 8.56 7.82 -1.00
C ASN A 320 7.15 7.40 -0.60
N TYR A 321 6.26 7.18 -1.57
CA TYR A 321 4.85 6.88 -1.30
C TYR A 321 4.28 5.73 -2.12
N CYS A 322 3.33 5.02 -1.52
CA CYS A 322 2.26 4.32 -2.23
C CYS A 322 0.96 5.12 -2.08
N ILE A 323 0.33 5.49 -3.20
CA ILE A 323 -0.88 6.33 -3.22
C ILE A 323 -1.96 5.65 -4.05
N GLY A 324 -3.13 5.44 -3.45
CA GLY A 324 -4.27 4.85 -4.15
C GLY A 324 -4.06 3.37 -4.50
N GLY A 325 -4.92 2.86 -5.39
CA GLY A 325 -4.78 1.53 -5.97
C GLY A 325 -4.84 0.36 -4.98
N ARG A 326 -4.43 -0.81 -5.48
CA ARG A 326 -4.48 -2.09 -4.78
C ARG A 326 -3.44 -3.10 -5.26
N THR A 327 -3.16 -4.09 -4.42
CA THR A 327 -2.43 -5.31 -4.78
C THR A 327 -3.23 -6.55 -4.36
N ASN A 328 -2.87 -7.70 -4.95
CA ASN A 328 -3.44 -8.99 -4.61
C ASN A 328 -2.32 -10.02 -4.37
N TYR A 329 -2.49 -10.84 -3.35
CA TYR A 329 -1.59 -11.92 -2.98
C TYR A 329 -0.15 -11.44 -2.69
N GLY A 330 0.86 -12.15 -3.23
CA GLY A 330 2.27 -11.97 -2.88
C GLY A 330 2.65 -12.80 -1.66
N SER A 331 3.85 -13.39 -1.68
CA SER A 331 4.32 -14.28 -0.62
C SER A 331 4.66 -13.57 0.67
N VAL A 332 4.98 -12.28 0.60
CA VAL A 332 5.32 -11.44 1.74
C VAL A 332 4.41 -10.22 1.78
N SER A 333 4.92 -9.07 2.20
CA SER A 333 4.13 -7.87 2.39
C SER A 333 3.76 -7.16 1.07
N SER A 334 2.56 -6.56 1.00
CA SER A 334 2.13 -5.83 -0.21
C SER A 334 2.87 -4.51 -0.40
N VAL A 335 2.93 -3.65 0.61
CA VAL A 335 3.73 -2.42 0.59
C VAL A 335 4.68 -2.43 1.77
N GLN A 336 5.96 -2.20 1.53
CA GLN A 336 6.95 -2.23 2.60
C GLN A 336 8.03 -1.16 2.49
N PHE A 337 8.51 -0.71 3.65
CA PHE A 337 9.51 0.35 3.79
C PHE A 337 10.68 -0.13 4.64
N LEU A 338 11.89 0.12 4.14
CA LEU A 338 13.14 -0.12 4.83
C LEU A 338 13.95 1.18 4.86
N ARG A 339 14.30 1.62 6.07
CA ARG A 339 15.18 2.76 6.34
C ARG A 339 14.70 4.08 5.72
N GLN A 340 13.45 4.44 6.02
CA GLN A 340 12.79 5.65 5.55
C GLN A 340 12.57 6.65 6.69
N ASP A 341 12.64 7.94 6.41
CA ASP A 341 12.34 9.00 7.38
C ASP A 341 11.66 10.17 6.68
N GLY A 342 10.35 10.32 6.91
CA GLY A 342 9.56 11.42 6.35
C GLY A 342 9.88 12.80 6.93
N GLY A 343 10.74 12.88 7.95
CA GLY A 343 11.04 14.10 8.69
C GLY A 343 9.79 14.77 9.28
N ASN A 344 9.93 16.02 9.72
CA ASN A 344 8.82 16.75 10.38
C ASN A 344 7.59 16.98 9.49
N GLY A 345 7.74 16.90 8.15
CA GLY A 345 6.65 17.03 7.19
C GLY A 345 5.83 15.76 7.01
N HIS A 346 6.29 14.65 7.60
CA HIS A 346 5.78 13.31 7.35
C HIS A 346 5.76 12.95 5.86
N ASP A 347 6.83 13.30 5.13
CA ASP A 347 6.93 13.15 3.68
C ASP A 347 7.31 11.71 3.30
N GLY A 348 6.34 10.80 3.35
CA GLY A 348 6.44 9.42 2.90
C GLY A 348 5.32 8.54 3.48
N GLY A 349 5.12 7.35 2.93
CA GLY A 349 4.22 6.33 3.49
C GLY A 349 3.11 5.84 2.54
N VAL A 350 1.96 5.44 3.09
CA VAL A 350 0.85 4.82 2.36
C VAL A 350 -0.45 5.59 2.58
N ILE A 351 -1.12 5.96 1.49
CA ILE A 351 -2.37 6.72 1.54
C ILE A 351 -3.37 6.16 0.52
N GLY A 352 -4.57 5.78 0.96
CA GLY A 352 -5.65 5.39 0.05
C GLY A 352 -5.49 4.00 -0.59
N PHE A 353 -4.67 3.12 0.00
CA PHE A 353 -4.26 1.85 -0.61
C PHE A 353 -5.09 0.67 -0.11
N THR A 354 -5.29 -0.35 -0.95
CA THR A 354 -5.91 -1.63 -0.55
C THR A 354 -4.97 -2.83 -0.75
N SER A 355 -4.71 -3.59 0.31
CA SER A 355 -4.04 -4.90 0.21
C SER A 355 -5.05 -6.05 0.35
N TYR A 356 -4.94 -7.07 -0.51
CA TYR A 356 -5.78 -8.26 -0.45
C TYR A 356 -4.94 -9.54 -0.46
N ARG A 357 -5.04 -10.36 0.60
CA ARG A 357 -4.42 -11.68 0.73
C ARG A 357 -2.88 -11.78 0.63
N PRO A 358 -2.08 -10.84 1.16
CA PRO A 358 -0.65 -11.06 1.28
C PRO A 358 -0.33 -12.26 2.17
N GLY A 359 0.69 -13.03 1.78
CA GLY A 359 1.26 -14.17 2.52
C GLY A 359 1.98 -13.75 3.79
N GLU A 360 2.26 -12.45 3.95
CA GLU A 360 2.69 -11.83 5.20
C GLU A 360 1.71 -10.72 5.60
N SER A 361 2.07 -9.46 5.36
CA SER A 361 1.34 -8.31 5.87
C SER A 361 0.84 -7.37 4.77
N GLY A 362 -0.21 -6.59 5.04
CA GLY A 362 -0.70 -5.61 4.05
C GLY A 362 0.27 -4.47 3.86
N VAL A 363 0.61 -3.78 4.95
CA VAL A 363 1.62 -2.73 4.95
C VAL A 363 2.63 -3.02 6.05
N LYS A 364 3.92 -2.90 5.75
CA LYS A 364 5.01 -3.22 6.68
C LYS A 364 6.07 -2.14 6.76
N THR A 365 6.36 -1.66 7.96
CA THR A 365 7.67 -1.05 8.26
C THR A 365 8.58 -2.14 8.79
N TRP A 366 9.78 -2.23 8.23
CA TRP A 366 10.71 -3.27 8.66
C TRP A 366 11.32 -2.96 10.03
N GLN A 367 11.51 -4.01 10.80
CA GLN A 367 12.10 -3.96 12.13
C GLN A 367 13.57 -4.39 12.11
N GLY A 368 14.32 -3.93 13.12
CA GLY A 368 15.65 -4.47 13.40
C GLY A 368 16.76 -3.98 12.46
N THR A 369 17.69 -4.90 12.20
CA THR A 369 18.91 -4.69 11.42
C THR A 369 18.89 -5.58 10.18
N VAL A 370 19.06 -4.97 9.00
CA VAL A 370 19.14 -5.66 7.71
C VAL A 370 20.39 -5.17 6.99
N GLY A 371 21.20 -6.08 6.43
CA GLY A 371 22.40 -5.71 5.68
C GLY A 371 23.48 -4.97 6.50
N GLY A 372 23.44 -5.04 7.84
CA GLY A 372 24.40 -4.39 8.74
C GLY A 372 24.02 -2.98 9.20
N THR A 373 22.83 -2.49 8.85
CA THR A 373 22.30 -1.19 9.29
C THR A 373 20.82 -1.32 9.67
N SER A 374 20.23 -0.29 10.25
CA SER A 374 18.81 -0.35 10.62
C SER A 374 17.88 -0.30 9.42
N SER A 375 16.86 -1.15 9.43
CA SER A 375 15.74 -1.14 8.48
C SER A 375 14.55 -0.29 8.93
N ARG A 376 14.63 0.30 10.14
CA ARG A 376 13.54 1.01 10.81
C ARG A 376 13.08 2.26 10.06
N CYS A 377 11.81 2.60 10.24
CA CYS A 377 11.19 3.74 9.58
C CYS A 377 10.69 4.79 10.60
N TYR A 378 10.67 6.05 10.18
CA TYR A 378 10.27 7.19 11.00
C TYR A 378 9.39 8.15 10.22
N ASN A 379 8.50 8.83 10.94
CA ASN A 379 7.70 9.96 10.43
C ASN A 379 6.83 9.66 9.19
N LEU A 380 6.61 8.41 8.81
CA LEU A 380 5.73 8.08 7.67
C LEU A 380 4.24 8.28 7.98
N GLN A 381 3.44 8.47 6.93
CA GLN A 381 1.97 8.49 6.98
C GLN A 381 1.40 7.11 6.65
N PHE A 382 0.45 6.64 7.45
CA PHE A 382 -0.35 5.45 7.14
C PHE A 382 -1.80 5.82 7.28
N ARG A 383 -2.46 6.06 6.14
CA ARG A 383 -3.80 6.62 6.14
C ARG A 383 -4.76 6.06 5.11
N LYS A 384 -6.05 6.10 5.43
CA LYS A 384 -7.16 5.79 4.50
C LYS A 384 -6.96 4.47 3.77
N SER A 385 -6.40 3.49 4.47
CA SER A 385 -5.91 2.26 3.84
C SER A 385 -6.66 1.07 4.40
N LEU A 386 -6.90 0.10 3.52
CA LEU A 386 -7.63 -1.12 3.79
C LEU A 386 -6.70 -2.32 3.61
N SER A 387 -6.63 -3.19 4.62
CA SER A 387 -5.92 -4.45 4.55
C SER A 387 -6.90 -5.60 4.78
N MET A 388 -6.95 -6.55 3.85
CA MET A 388 -7.96 -7.60 3.85
C MET A 388 -7.31 -8.98 3.76
N TYR A 389 -7.73 -9.85 4.67
CA TYR A 389 -7.40 -11.28 4.67
C TYR A 389 -5.90 -11.54 4.60
N THR A 390 -5.12 -10.89 5.45
CA THR A 390 -3.67 -11.11 5.56
C THR A 390 -3.36 -12.41 6.30
N VAL A 391 -2.34 -13.17 5.89
CA VAL A 391 -1.91 -14.39 6.59
C VAL A 391 -1.24 -14.05 7.93
N TRP A 392 -0.45 -12.98 7.94
CA TRP A 392 0.06 -12.33 9.13
C TRP A 392 -0.76 -11.06 9.37
N ASP A 393 -0.15 -9.88 9.26
CA ASP A 393 -0.71 -8.69 9.87
C ASP A 393 -1.37 -7.75 8.86
N GLY A 394 -2.49 -7.13 9.21
CA GLY A 394 -3.11 -6.15 8.33
C GLY A 394 -2.17 -4.97 8.08
N PHE A 395 -1.70 -4.38 9.17
CA PHE A 395 -0.67 -3.34 9.20
C PHE A 395 0.35 -3.71 10.27
N ASP A 396 1.61 -3.84 9.88
CA ASP A 396 2.75 -4.05 10.76
C ASP A 396 3.61 -2.78 10.76
N LEU A 397 3.38 -1.93 11.75
CA LEU A 397 4.00 -0.61 11.88
C LEU A 397 5.05 -0.57 13.01
N GLY A 398 5.62 -1.72 13.34
CA GLY A 398 6.69 -1.83 14.33
C GLY A 398 8.05 -1.41 13.78
N ALA A 399 8.97 -1.07 14.68
CA ALA A 399 10.37 -0.79 14.39
C ALA A 399 11.33 -1.74 15.11
N ASP A 400 10.98 -2.24 16.29
CA ASP A 400 11.80 -3.21 17.03
C ASP A 400 11.24 -4.64 16.93
N ILE A 401 12.13 -5.63 16.86
CA ILE A 401 11.83 -7.08 16.89
C ILE A 401 11.56 -7.60 18.31
N GLY A 402 11.97 -6.86 19.35
CA GLY A 402 11.64 -7.15 20.75
C GLY A 402 12.75 -7.81 21.57
N ASN A 403 13.85 -8.21 20.94
CA ASN A 403 15.00 -8.85 21.58
C ASN A 403 16.35 -8.23 21.17
N GLU A 404 16.34 -6.95 20.78
CA GLU A 404 17.54 -6.22 20.39
C GLU A 404 18.59 -6.15 21.48
N THR A 405 19.85 -6.39 21.09
CA THR A 405 21.03 -6.11 21.90
C THR A 405 21.75 -4.83 21.48
N ASP A 406 21.53 -4.37 20.24
CA ASP A 406 21.98 -3.08 19.70
C ASP A 406 21.08 -2.61 18.52
N ARG A 407 21.34 -1.39 18.02
CA ARG A 407 20.68 -0.82 16.83
C ARG A 407 21.69 -0.09 15.93
N PRO A 408 22.51 -0.80 15.16
CA PRO A 408 23.49 -0.17 14.28
C PRO A 408 22.83 0.77 13.27
N GLY A 409 23.34 2.00 13.17
CA GLY A 409 22.80 3.03 12.27
C GLY A 409 21.49 3.68 12.74
N ASP A 410 21.10 3.48 14.01
CA ASP A 410 19.90 4.07 14.61
C ASP A 410 20.12 4.48 16.08
N PHE A 411 19.09 4.95 16.75
CA PHE A 411 19.16 5.37 18.15
C PHE A 411 19.55 4.22 19.10
N PRO A 412 20.46 4.47 20.05
CA PRO A 412 20.94 3.43 20.96
C PRO A 412 19.87 3.02 21.97
N LEU A 413 19.95 1.77 22.44
CA LEU A 413 19.03 1.22 23.46
C LEU A 413 19.07 1.99 24.80
N ALA A 414 20.19 2.65 25.11
CA ALA A 414 20.34 3.49 26.29
C ALA A 414 19.53 4.79 26.22
N GLU A 415 19.25 5.29 25.02
CA GLU A 415 18.43 6.49 24.80
C GLU A 415 16.96 6.11 24.69
N TYR A 416 16.65 5.10 23.86
CA TYR A 416 15.31 4.56 23.70
C TYR A 416 15.33 3.04 23.92
N PRO A 417 14.72 2.54 25.01
CA PRO A 417 14.55 1.10 25.22
C PRO A 417 13.84 0.41 24.06
N VAL A 418 13.87 -0.92 24.03
CA VAL A 418 13.14 -1.73 23.05
C VAL A 418 11.67 -1.31 23.01
N HIS A 419 11.13 -1.17 21.79
CA HIS A 419 9.78 -0.70 21.47
C HIS A 419 9.47 0.76 21.84
N GLN A 420 10.46 1.54 22.28
CA GLN A 420 10.27 2.93 22.72
C GLN A 420 10.89 3.96 21.78
N LEU A 421 11.23 3.58 20.55
CA LEU A 421 11.71 4.52 19.55
C LEU A 421 10.65 5.60 19.24
N PRO A 422 11.06 6.85 18.97
CA PRO A 422 10.15 7.92 18.59
C PRO A 422 9.76 7.78 17.10
N THR A 423 9.11 6.68 16.72
CA THR A 423 8.73 6.37 15.32
C THR A 423 7.91 7.50 14.69
N ASN A 424 7.06 8.15 15.50
CA ASN A 424 6.33 9.37 15.15
C ASN A 424 5.56 9.28 13.82
N HIS A 425 5.02 8.09 13.50
CA HIS A 425 4.14 7.91 12.35
C HIS A 425 2.81 8.66 12.53
N LEU A 426 2.26 9.14 11.42
CA LEU A 426 0.92 9.69 11.36
C LEU A 426 -0.04 8.56 10.94
N ILE A 427 -0.75 8.00 11.93
CA ILE A 427 -1.61 6.82 11.78
C ILE A 427 -3.06 7.24 11.94
N ASP A 428 -3.85 7.17 10.86
CA ASP A 428 -5.25 7.60 10.87
C ASP A 428 -6.09 6.89 9.81
N ASP A 429 -7.32 6.50 10.12
CA ASP A 429 -8.27 5.92 9.15
C ASP A 429 -7.73 4.61 8.52
N LEU A 430 -7.40 3.65 9.39
CA LEU A 430 -6.93 2.33 9.00
C LEU A 430 -8.02 1.30 9.22
N VAL A 431 -8.23 0.44 8.23
CA VAL A 431 -9.20 -0.66 8.29
C VAL A 431 -8.49 -1.98 8.02
N SER A 432 -8.55 -2.90 8.97
CA SER A 432 -8.03 -4.26 8.82
C SER A 432 -9.18 -5.26 9.01
N ILE A 433 -9.39 -6.12 8.00
CA ILE A 433 -10.48 -7.09 7.99
C ILE A 433 -9.96 -8.49 7.70
N GLY A 434 -10.36 -9.48 8.50
CA GLY A 434 -10.15 -10.88 8.13
C GLY A 434 -8.73 -11.40 8.31
N SER A 435 -7.82 -10.67 8.98
CA SER A 435 -6.44 -11.14 9.21
C SER A 435 -6.40 -12.46 9.99
N LEU A 436 -5.57 -13.40 9.55
CA LEU A 436 -5.25 -14.63 10.29
C LEU A 436 -4.24 -14.36 11.41
N GLY A 437 -3.32 -13.42 11.21
CA GLY A 437 -2.46 -12.86 12.25
C GLY A 437 -3.13 -11.71 12.99
N VAL A 438 -2.44 -10.58 13.12
CA VAL A 438 -2.91 -9.39 13.84
C VAL A 438 -3.59 -8.42 12.87
N GLY A 439 -4.68 -7.76 13.28
CA GLY A 439 -5.27 -6.68 12.47
C GLY A 439 -4.30 -5.50 12.28
N VAL A 440 -3.86 -4.89 13.38
CA VAL A 440 -2.86 -3.80 13.40
C VAL A 440 -1.84 -4.03 14.52
N GLY A 441 -0.58 -4.25 14.15
CA GLY A 441 0.58 -4.31 15.03
C GLY A 441 1.39 -3.01 14.96
N MET A 442 1.89 -2.53 16.09
CA MET A 442 2.79 -1.37 16.13
C MET A 442 3.57 -1.28 17.44
N ASP A 443 4.64 -0.50 17.41
CA ASP A 443 5.38 -0.10 18.61
C ASP A 443 5.71 1.41 18.59
N GLY A 444 6.57 1.83 19.52
CA GLY A 444 7.09 3.18 19.59
C GLY A 444 6.53 4.00 20.74
N LYS A 445 7.24 5.08 21.05
CA LYS A 445 6.95 5.99 22.16
C LYS A 445 6.35 7.31 21.68
N GLY A 446 5.29 7.74 22.35
CA GLY A 446 4.61 8.99 22.04
C GLY A 446 3.82 8.96 20.72
N GLY A 447 3.31 10.14 20.34
CA GLY A 447 2.49 10.32 19.16
C GLY A 447 1.02 9.92 19.35
N TYR A 448 0.30 9.90 18.24
CA TYR A 448 -1.14 9.68 18.20
C TYR A 448 -1.50 8.67 17.11
N ALA A 449 -2.52 7.87 17.37
CA ALA A 449 -3.16 7.01 16.38
C ALA A 449 -4.68 7.14 16.50
N SER A 450 -5.38 7.32 15.38
CA SER A 450 -6.82 7.57 15.40
C SER A 450 -7.60 6.78 14.36
N ASN A 451 -8.90 6.60 14.59
CA ASN A 451 -9.84 6.05 13.61
C ASN A 451 -9.37 4.69 13.05
N ILE A 452 -9.10 3.74 13.95
CA ILE A 452 -8.65 2.40 13.57
C ILE A 452 -9.79 1.41 13.75
N LEU A 453 -10.10 0.67 12.69
CA LEU A 453 -11.04 -0.44 12.69
C LEU A 453 -10.30 -1.75 12.42
N MET A 454 -10.39 -2.68 13.37
CA MET A 454 -9.97 -4.07 13.22
C MET A 454 -11.22 -4.93 13.37
N GLN A 455 -11.60 -5.65 12.30
CA GLN A 455 -12.87 -6.34 12.24
C GLN A 455 -12.72 -7.76 11.68
N ASP A 456 -13.44 -8.71 12.25
CA ASP A 456 -13.57 -10.07 11.70
C ASP A 456 -12.23 -10.80 11.53
N CYS A 457 -11.24 -10.50 12.37
CA CYS A 457 -9.93 -11.14 12.30
C CYS A 457 -9.97 -12.52 12.97
N ALA A 458 -9.45 -13.54 12.27
CA ALA A 458 -9.26 -14.86 12.84
C ALA A 458 -8.27 -14.84 14.01
N GLY A 459 -7.21 -14.03 13.91
CA GLY A 459 -6.30 -13.71 15.01
C GLY A 459 -6.63 -12.38 15.70
N SER A 460 -5.71 -11.88 16.52
CA SER A 460 -5.91 -10.68 17.34
C SER A 460 -6.27 -9.45 16.50
N GLY A 461 -7.02 -8.52 17.10
CA GLY A 461 -7.26 -7.22 16.49
C GLY A 461 -6.01 -6.37 16.55
N GLY A 462 -5.56 -6.02 17.76
CA GLY A 462 -4.40 -5.14 17.98
C GLY A 462 -3.33 -5.75 18.86
N LEU A 463 -2.07 -5.59 18.45
CA LEU A 463 -0.88 -5.97 19.22
C LEU A 463 0.07 -4.76 19.32
N TRP A 464 -0.03 -3.99 20.41
CA TRP A 464 0.63 -2.70 20.53
C TRP A 464 1.68 -2.69 21.63
N TYR A 465 2.94 -2.74 21.22
CA TYR A 465 4.10 -2.57 22.10
C TYR A 465 4.43 -1.07 22.26
N THR A 466 3.41 -0.25 22.59
CA THR A 466 3.52 1.21 22.59
C THR A 466 3.62 1.81 23.99
N TYR A 467 4.27 2.97 24.10
CA TYR A 467 4.49 3.68 25.36
C TYR A 467 4.15 5.16 25.23
N GLY A 468 3.45 5.76 26.21
CA GLY A 468 3.05 7.17 26.16
C GLY A 468 2.25 7.59 24.91
N LYS A 469 1.66 6.65 24.17
CA LYS A 469 0.91 6.91 22.93
C LYS A 469 -0.57 7.13 23.25
N THR A 470 -1.21 8.01 22.49
CA THR A 470 -2.66 8.24 22.61
C THR A 470 -3.41 7.62 21.43
N PHE A 471 -4.38 6.78 21.73
CA PHE A 471 -5.28 6.16 20.75
C PHE A 471 -6.67 6.79 20.86
N THR A 472 -7.27 7.17 19.72
CA THR A 472 -8.61 7.79 19.69
C THR A 472 -9.52 7.10 18.70
N ASN A 473 -10.76 6.78 19.09
CA ASN A 473 -11.76 6.14 18.24
C ASN A 473 -11.24 4.83 17.61
N VAL A 474 -10.99 3.84 18.48
CA VAL A 474 -10.56 2.50 18.10
C VAL A 474 -11.75 1.55 18.14
N SER A 475 -11.85 0.66 17.15
CA SER A 475 -12.84 -0.41 17.11
C SER A 475 -12.15 -1.76 16.90
N VAL A 476 -12.40 -2.70 17.82
CA VAL A 476 -11.91 -4.08 17.78
C VAL A 476 -13.13 -5.00 17.83
N ILE A 477 -13.63 -5.39 16.65
CA ILE A 477 -14.93 -6.03 16.49
C ILE A 477 -14.73 -7.46 15.99
N ASP A 478 -15.20 -8.44 16.76
CA ASP A 478 -15.17 -9.85 16.36
C ASP A 478 -13.77 -10.33 15.91
N THR A 479 -12.76 -10.11 16.74
CA THR A 479 -11.38 -10.56 16.48
C THR A 479 -11.01 -11.74 17.38
N ASN A 480 -9.90 -12.40 17.05
CA ASN A 480 -9.45 -13.67 17.61
C ASN A 480 -10.51 -14.78 17.48
N THR A 481 -11.24 -14.81 16.37
CA THR A 481 -12.40 -15.71 16.20
C THR A 481 -12.01 -17.19 16.15
N LEU A 482 -10.75 -17.52 15.86
CA LEU A 482 -10.23 -18.88 15.95
C LEU A 482 -9.72 -19.25 17.36
N ASN A 483 -9.89 -18.35 18.34
CA ASN A 483 -9.62 -18.59 19.75
C ASN A 483 -8.16 -19.00 20.02
N PHE A 484 -7.22 -18.34 19.33
CA PHE A 484 -5.81 -18.45 19.65
C PHE A 484 -5.54 -17.96 21.08
N ASN A 485 -4.43 -18.40 21.67
CA ASN A 485 -4.00 -17.98 23.00
C ASN A 485 -3.44 -16.54 22.99
N ALA A 486 -4.30 -15.58 22.63
CA ALA A 486 -3.98 -14.17 22.44
C ALA A 486 -5.19 -13.29 22.75
N ASN A 487 -4.94 -12.07 23.21
CA ASN A 487 -6.02 -11.12 23.51
C ASN A 487 -6.63 -10.55 22.20
N GLN A 488 -7.84 -9.98 22.26
CA GLN A 488 -8.35 -9.22 21.11
C GLN A 488 -7.56 -7.91 20.91
N LEU A 489 -7.23 -7.24 22.02
CA LEU A 489 -6.36 -6.07 22.06
C LEU A 489 -5.34 -6.21 23.19
N TYR A 490 -4.06 -6.05 22.86
CA TYR A 490 -2.97 -5.97 23.82
C TYR A 490 -2.24 -4.63 23.71
N ILE A 491 -1.98 -3.99 24.86
CA ILE A 491 -1.20 -2.76 24.96
C ILE A 491 -0.18 -2.89 26.09
N GLN A 492 1.10 -2.85 25.76
CA GLN A 492 2.17 -3.10 26.75
C GLN A 492 2.37 -1.94 27.73
N GLY A 493 2.55 -0.73 27.20
CA GLY A 493 3.04 0.42 27.95
C GLY A 493 1.95 1.33 28.53
N ASP A 494 2.41 2.47 29.01
CA ASP A 494 1.64 3.53 29.65
C ASP A 494 0.94 4.42 28.60
N CYS A 495 -0.12 3.90 27.99
CA CYS A 495 -0.87 4.60 26.95
C CYS A 495 -2.17 5.23 27.47
N ILE A 496 -2.79 6.03 26.60
CA ILE A 496 -4.16 6.53 26.78
C ILE A 496 -5.01 6.02 25.61
N VAL A 497 -6.17 5.44 25.91
CA VAL A 497 -7.16 5.07 24.91
C VAL A 497 -8.45 5.83 25.17
N ASN A 498 -8.92 6.61 24.19
CA ASN A 498 -10.13 7.40 24.26
C ASN A 498 -11.12 6.97 23.17
N GLY A 499 -12.18 6.26 23.59
CA GLY A 499 -13.17 5.66 22.70
C GLY A 499 -12.69 4.32 22.18
N LEU A 500 -13.24 3.24 22.76
CA LEU A 500 -12.91 1.87 22.41
C LEU A 500 -14.20 1.06 22.22
N ARG A 501 -14.47 0.64 20.98
CA ARG A 501 -15.59 -0.25 20.65
C ARG A 501 -15.09 -1.68 20.63
N LEU A 502 -15.76 -2.56 21.35
CA LEU A 502 -15.39 -3.97 21.48
C LEU A 502 -16.59 -4.87 21.23
N VAL A 503 -16.33 -6.10 20.79
CA VAL A 503 -17.32 -7.18 20.62
C VAL A 503 -18.37 -6.88 19.55
N GLY A 504 -18.56 -7.81 18.61
CA GLY A 504 -19.64 -7.78 17.65
C GLY A 504 -20.66 -8.89 17.96
N ILE A 505 -20.93 -9.75 16.98
CA ILE A 505 -21.91 -10.83 17.09
C ILE A 505 -21.27 -12.21 17.32
N LYS A 506 -19.96 -12.33 17.11
CA LYS A 506 -19.26 -13.61 17.25
C LYS A 506 -18.98 -13.92 18.73
N PRO A 507 -18.95 -15.22 19.11
CA PRO A 507 -18.58 -15.60 20.46
C PRO A 507 -17.21 -15.02 20.85
N THR A 508 -17.14 -14.42 22.03
CA THR A 508 -15.87 -13.92 22.54
C THR A 508 -14.92 -15.12 22.79
N PRO A 509 -13.64 -15.05 22.36
CA PRO A 509 -12.67 -16.16 22.50
C PRO A 509 -12.62 -16.68 23.94
N SER A 510 -12.48 -17.95 24.25
CA SER A 510 -12.42 -18.41 25.66
C SER A 510 -11.03 -18.34 26.29
N ASN A 511 -9.96 -18.30 25.49
CA ASN A 511 -8.61 -18.63 25.95
C ASN A 511 -7.80 -17.43 26.48
N ALA A 512 -8.31 -16.19 26.40
CA ALA A 512 -7.55 -14.98 26.71
C ALA A 512 -8.44 -13.82 27.20
N LEU A 513 -7.90 -12.61 27.33
CA LEU A 513 -8.68 -11.40 27.64
C LEU A 513 -9.24 -10.76 26.36
N ILE A 514 -10.28 -9.94 26.51
CA ILE A 514 -10.73 -9.06 25.42
C ILE A 514 -9.72 -7.93 25.28
N VAL A 515 -9.39 -7.28 26.40
CA VAL A 515 -8.38 -6.23 26.47
C VAL A 515 -7.40 -6.57 27.58
N ASP A 516 -6.12 -6.52 27.26
CA ASP A 516 -5.03 -6.57 28.23
C ASP A 516 -4.10 -5.38 28.06
N ALA A 517 -4.26 -4.39 28.94
CA ALA A 517 -3.59 -3.11 28.86
C ALA A 517 -3.13 -2.63 30.27
N PRO A 518 -2.28 -3.40 30.97
CA PRO A 518 -2.07 -3.29 32.42
C PRO A 518 -1.53 -1.94 32.89
N ASN A 519 -0.89 -1.17 32.01
CA ASN A 519 -0.32 0.15 32.30
C ASN A 519 -1.11 1.30 31.66
N THR A 520 -2.17 1.01 30.91
CA THR A 520 -2.91 1.98 30.10
C THR A 520 -4.15 2.50 30.83
N THR A 521 -4.45 3.78 30.64
CA THR A 521 -5.73 4.39 31.04
C THR A 521 -6.70 4.38 29.87
N ILE A 522 -7.91 3.86 30.09
CA ILE A 522 -8.95 3.73 29.06
C ILE A 522 -10.19 4.54 29.44
N SER A 523 -10.80 5.22 28.47
CA SER A 523 -12.10 5.89 28.56
C SER A 523 -12.96 5.52 27.35
N GLY A 524 -14.29 5.53 27.53
CA GLY A 524 -15.25 5.37 26.44
C GLY A 524 -15.34 3.95 25.89
N ILE A 525 -15.27 2.94 26.76
CA ILE A 525 -15.49 1.54 26.37
C ILE A 525 -16.97 1.33 26.02
N THR A 526 -17.26 0.74 24.88
CA THR A 526 -18.64 0.41 24.44
C THR A 526 -18.71 -0.98 23.80
N GLY A 527 -19.81 -1.71 24.06
CA GLY A 527 -20.04 -3.06 23.55
C GLY A 527 -20.71 -3.98 24.57
N ASN A 528 -21.14 -5.17 24.14
CA ASN A 528 -21.64 -6.21 25.04
C ASN A 528 -20.46 -7.02 25.60
N ILE A 529 -19.75 -6.43 26.56
CA ILE A 529 -18.44 -6.89 27.00
C ILE A 529 -18.55 -7.65 28.32
N ASP A 530 -17.87 -8.78 28.42
CA ASP A 530 -17.57 -9.40 29.71
C ASP A 530 -16.47 -8.61 30.43
N SER A 531 -16.87 -7.79 31.40
CA SER A 531 -15.94 -6.94 32.15
C SER A 531 -14.88 -7.73 32.92
N SER A 532 -15.12 -9.01 33.24
CA SER A 532 -14.10 -9.86 33.89
C SER A 532 -12.88 -10.11 33.00
N ARG A 533 -13.01 -9.82 31.70
CA ARG A 533 -12.00 -10.03 30.67
C ARG A 533 -11.39 -8.74 30.13
N VAL A 534 -11.51 -7.66 30.89
CA VAL A 534 -10.86 -6.37 30.62
C VAL A 534 -9.87 -6.09 31.74
N ASN A 535 -8.59 -6.04 31.38
CA ASN A 535 -7.51 -5.64 32.26
C ASN A 535 -6.94 -4.30 31.80
N ALA A 536 -6.90 -3.32 32.70
CA ALA A 536 -6.36 -1.99 32.46
C ALA A 536 -5.79 -1.38 33.75
N SER A 537 -4.89 -0.41 33.63
CA SER A 537 -4.40 0.34 34.80
C SER A 537 -5.51 1.16 35.44
N ASN A 538 -6.32 1.81 34.58
CA ASN A 538 -7.46 2.60 35.01
C ASN A 538 -8.54 2.62 33.91
N ILE A 539 -9.81 2.61 34.32
CA ILE A 539 -10.96 2.80 33.43
C ILE A 539 -11.78 3.93 34.03
N ILE A 540 -11.93 5.03 33.29
CA ILE A 540 -12.56 6.24 33.83
C ILE A 540 -13.28 7.04 32.75
N ASP A 541 -14.49 7.51 33.07
CA ASP A 541 -15.29 8.43 32.24
C ASP A 541 -15.72 9.65 33.09
N PRO A 542 -14.80 10.61 33.31
CA PRO A 542 -14.99 11.63 34.35
C PRO A 542 -16.03 12.70 34.00
N MET A 543 -16.46 12.79 32.73
CA MET A 543 -17.31 13.86 32.20
C MET A 543 -18.67 13.35 31.70
N LEU A 544 -19.16 12.22 32.23
CA LEU A 544 -20.51 11.76 31.92
C LEU A 544 -21.56 12.75 32.45
N GLY A 545 -22.54 13.07 31.61
CA GLY A 545 -23.72 13.83 32.02
C GLY A 545 -24.71 12.97 32.83
N ASN A 546 -25.95 13.45 32.94
CA ASN A 546 -27.02 12.67 33.56
C ASN A 546 -27.22 11.34 32.81
N ALA A 547 -27.11 10.22 33.51
CA ALA A 547 -27.24 8.88 32.96
C ALA A 547 -28.60 8.25 33.28
N ARG A 548 -29.06 7.34 32.42
CA ARG A 548 -30.25 6.52 32.62
C ARG A 548 -29.96 5.09 32.18
N ILE A 549 -30.28 4.12 33.03
CA ILE A 549 -30.31 2.71 32.64
C ILE A 549 -31.66 2.41 32.00
N ASN A 550 -31.66 2.03 30.72
CA ASN A 550 -32.85 1.57 30.01
C ASN A 550 -32.77 0.05 29.89
N SER A 551 -33.63 -0.66 30.61
CA SER A 551 -33.75 -2.12 30.48
C SER A 551 -34.92 -2.50 29.58
N TYR A 552 -34.68 -3.49 28.72
CA TYR A 552 -35.71 -4.13 27.90
C TYR A 552 -36.14 -5.48 28.50
N LYS A 553 -35.83 -5.71 29.78
CA LYS A 553 -36.23 -6.87 30.59
C LYS A 553 -36.98 -6.37 31.84
N ASP A 554 -37.55 -7.30 32.60
CA ASP A 554 -38.28 -7.00 33.85
C ASP A 554 -37.39 -6.41 34.96
N THR A 555 -36.08 -6.42 34.79
CA THR A 555 -35.11 -5.86 35.74
C THR A 555 -34.09 -4.99 35.01
N GLY A 556 -33.83 -3.80 35.54
CA GLY A 556 -32.67 -2.98 35.19
C GLY A 556 -31.68 -2.93 36.35
N SER A 557 -30.38 -2.95 36.06
CA SER A 557 -29.32 -2.91 37.06
C SER A 557 -28.28 -1.82 36.78
N LEU A 558 -27.77 -1.25 37.86
CA LEU A 558 -26.52 -0.50 37.90
C LEU A 558 -25.61 -1.22 38.90
N ASP A 559 -24.56 -1.85 38.38
CA ASP A 559 -23.67 -2.71 39.16
C ASP A 559 -22.29 -2.05 39.32
N ILE A 560 -21.75 -2.07 40.53
CA ILE A 560 -20.40 -1.59 40.84
C ILE A 560 -19.51 -2.79 41.10
N ARG A 561 -18.57 -3.03 40.20
CA ARG A 561 -17.55 -4.07 40.31
C ARG A 561 -16.23 -3.49 40.80
N LEU A 562 -15.68 -4.09 41.85
CA LEU A 562 -14.33 -3.77 42.32
C LEU A 562 -13.38 -4.87 41.83
N HIS A 563 -12.70 -4.65 40.70
CA HIS A 563 -11.83 -5.67 40.09
C HIS A 563 -10.73 -6.18 41.05
N LYS A 564 -10.25 -5.32 41.96
CA LYS A 564 -9.30 -5.71 43.03
C LYS A 564 -9.90 -6.70 44.04
N LEU A 565 -11.22 -6.64 44.29
CA LEU A 565 -11.93 -7.60 45.12
C LEU A 565 -12.13 -8.90 44.35
N SER A 566 -12.72 -8.81 43.16
CA SER A 566 -12.88 -9.92 42.22
C SER A 566 -13.28 -9.40 40.85
N PRO A 567 -12.74 -9.96 39.74
CA PRO A 567 -13.12 -9.57 38.38
C PRO A 567 -14.49 -10.12 37.96
N SER A 568 -15.08 -11.06 38.71
CA SER A 568 -16.34 -11.74 38.38
C SER A 568 -17.49 -11.49 39.36
N LEU A 569 -17.26 -10.65 40.39
CA LEU A 569 -18.23 -10.38 41.46
C LEU A 569 -18.58 -8.89 41.50
N ASP A 570 -19.87 -8.59 41.44
CA ASP A 570 -20.37 -7.22 41.65
C ASP A 570 -20.45 -6.93 43.14
N ALA A 571 -19.71 -5.91 43.61
CA ALA A 571 -19.59 -5.59 45.03
C ALA A 571 -20.84 -4.88 45.57
N LEU A 572 -21.49 -4.09 44.72
CA LEU A 572 -22.75 -3.40 44.98
C LEU A 572 -23.63 -3.50 43.73
N SER A 573 -24.93 -3.71 43.92
CA SER A 573 -25.91 -3.59 42.85
C SER A 573 -27.05 -2.68 43.27
N ILE A 574 -27.51 -1.83 42.34
CA ILE A 574 -28.76 -1.08 42.45
C ILE A 574 -29.68 -1.60 41.37
N LYS A 575 -30.78 -2.24 41.76
CA LYS A 575 -31.70 -2.89 40.81
C LYS A 575 -33.10 -2.33 40.94
N ALA A 576 -33.78 -2.20 39.80
CA ALA A 576 -35.20 -1.91 39.71
C ALA A 576 -35.88 -3.09 39.04
N HIS A 577 -36.95 -3.59 39.67
CA HIS A 577 -37.67 -4.79 39.26
C HIS A 577 -39.15 -4.47 39.06
N SER A 578 -39.75 -5.02 38.00
CA SER A 578 -41.19 -4.97 37.81
C SER A 578 -41.93 -5.78 38.88
N ASN A 579 -43.03 -5.25 39.44
CA ASN A 579 -43.99 -6.03 40.22
C ASN A 579 -44.98 -6.81 39.33
N GLY A 580 -44.79 -6.77 38.01
CA GLY A 580 -45.64 -7.40 37.00
C GLY A 580 -45.69 -6.54 35.73
N SER A 581 -45.60 -7.19 34.56
CA SER A 581 -45.61 -6.46 33.27
C SER A 581 -46.87 -5.62 33.11
N GLY A 582 -46.70 -4.33 32.77
CA GLY A 582 -47.80 -3.37 32.62
C GLY A 582 -48.47 -2.91 33.92
N SER A 583 -48.00 -3.33 35.10
CA SER A 583 -48.62 -2.99 36.39
C SER A 583 -48.52 -1.51 36.77
N GLY A 584 -47.57 -0.77 36.18
CA GLY A 584 -47.20 0.57 36.64
C GLY A 584 -46.52 0.57 38.02
N SER A 585 -46.19 -0.60 38.59
CA SER A 585 -45.53 -0.76 39.88
C SER A 585 -44.16 -1.43 39.73
N ALA A 586 -43.21 -0.97 40.54
CA ALA A 586 -41.86 -1.50 40.61
C ALA A 586 -41.36 -1.49 42.06
N TRP A 587 -40.33 -2.28 42.32
CA TRP A 587 -39.58 -2.26 43.56
C TRP A 587 -38.09 -2.13 43.27
N CYS A 588 -37.36 -1.53 44.21
CA CYS A 588 -35.92 -1.30 44.07
C CYS A 588 -35.15 -2.04 45.16
N SER A 589 -33.93 -2.46 44.84
CA SER A 589 -32.99 -3.00 45.82
C SER A 589 -31.64 -2.30 45.78
N LEU A 590 -31.03 -2.22 46.96
CA LEU A 590 -29.62 -1.90 47.15
C LEU A 590 -28.96 -3.14 47.76
N GLY A 591 -28.21 -3.88 46.94
CA GLY A 591 -27.57 -5.14 47.31
C GLY A 591 -26.06 -5.00 47.48
N ALA A 592 -25.50 -5.72 48.45
CA ALA A 592 -24.07 -5.80 48.71
C ALA A 592 -23.61 -7.27 48.65
N ALA A 593 -22.40 -7.49 48.14
CA ALA A 593 -21.80 -8.81 48.11
C ALA A 593 -21.37 -9.28 49.51
N SER A 594 -21.56 -10.57 49.80
CA SER A 594 -21.04 -11.24 50.99
C SER A 594 -20.83 -12.73 50.71
N GLY A 595 -19.80 -13.33 51.31
CA GLY A 595 -19.50 -14.76 51.11
C GLY A 595 -19.28 -15.15 49.64
N SER A 596 -18.71 -14.25 48.83
CA SER A 596 -18.52 -14.42 47.38
C SER A 596 -19.81 -14.54 46.56
N VAL A 597 -20.93 -14.01 47.07
CA VAL A 597 -22.22 -13.96 46.39
C VAL A 597 -22.67 -12.50 46.25
N SER A 598 -22.94 -12.04 45.02
CA SER A 598 -23.51 -10.71 44.76
C SER A 598 -24.92 -10.63 45.35
N ASP A 599 -25.32 -9.44 45.81
CA ASP A 599 -26.65 -9.17 46.40
C ASP A 599 -27.05 -10.08 47.57
N PHE A 600 -26.09 -10.68 48.27
CA PHE A 600 -26.36 -11.57 49.40
C PHE A 600 -27.09 -10.85 50.55
N VAL A 601 -26.75 -9.58 50.80
CA VAL A 601 -27.46 -8.71 51.73
C VAL A 601 -28.08 -7.57 50.94
N SER A 602 -29.38 -7.30 51.12
CA SER A 602 -30.06 -6.22 50.40
C SER A 602 -31.11 -5.49 51.25
N ILE A 603 -31.25 -4.19 51.00
CA ILE A 603 -32.43 -3.41 51.36
C ILE A 603 -33.37 -3.42 50.17
N LYS A 604 -34.67 -3.58 50.41
CA LYS A 604 -35.71 -3.50 49.35
C LYS A 604 -36.70 -2.41 49.67
N VAL A 605 -37.19 -1.70 48.65
CA VAL A 605 -38.21 -0.65 48.78
C VAL A 605 -39.36 -0.95 47.84
N ASN A 606 -40.58 -0.92 48.37
CA ASN A 606 -41.83 -1.21 47.65
C ASN A 606 -41.96 -2.64 47.11
N TYR A 607 -41.25 -3.61 47.71
CA TYR A 607 -41.41 -5.02 47.36
C TYR A 607 -42.88 -5.44 47.50
N THR A 608 -43.41 -6.11 46.47
CA THR A 608 -44.84 -6.48 46.31
C THR A 608 -45.82 -5.31 46.50
N ASP A 609 -45.39 -4.09 46.17
CA ASP A 609 -46.19 -2.86 46.28
C ASP A 609 -46.60 -2.47 47.71
N ASN A 610 -45.84 -2.91 48.72
CA ASN A 610 -46.15 -2.66 50.13
C ASN A 610 -45.90 -1.22 50.60
N ARG A 611 -45.32 -0.33 49.77
CA ARG A 611 -44.95 1.06 50.11
C ARG A 611 -44.05 1.17 51.35
N ALA A 612 -43.27 0.13 51.62
CA ALA A 612 -42.39 0.00 52.80
C ALA A 612 -40.95 -0.38 52.41
N ALA A 613 -40.04 -0.27 53.38
CA ALA A 613 -38.66 -0.74 53.26
C ALA A 613 -38.45 -2.04 54.03
N GLU A 614 -37.88 -3.05 53.38
CA GLU A 614 -37.35 -4.25 54.02
C GLU A 614 -35.89 -3.98 54.42
N ILE A 615 -35.59 -4.00 55.72
CA ILE A 615 -34.28 -3.64 56.28
C ILE A 615 -33.59 -4.91 56.80
N PRO A 616 -32.40 -5.27 56.28
CA PRO A 616 -31.64 -6.42 56.75
C PRO A 616 -31.04 -6.16 58.13
N PHE A 617 -30.89 -7.21 58.93
CA PHE A 617 -30.23 -7.18 60.24
C PHE A 617 -29.23 -8.33 60.35
N SER A 618 -28.23 -8.18 61.22
CA SER A 618 -27.26 -9.26 61.46
C SER A 618 -27.94 -10.43 62.18
N PRO A 619 -27.78 -11.67 61.71
CA PRO A 619 -28.35 -12.85 62.37
C PRO A 619 -27.62 -13.21 63.68
N ILE A 620 -26.51 -12.53 63.99
CA ILE A 620 -25.69 -12.71 65.17
C ILE A 620 -25.42 -11.38 65.87
N VAL A 621 -25.00 -11.44 67.14
CA VAL A 621 -24.52 -10.28 67.89
C VAL A 621 -23.33 -9.65 67.15
N VAL A 622 -23.49 -8.40 66.73
CA VAL A 622 -22.47 -7.65 65.99
C VAL A 622 -21.36 -7.13 66.90
N SER A 623 -20.13 -7.05 66.39
CA SER A 623 -19.01 -6.40 67.07
C SER A 623 -19.18 -4.88 67.13
N ASP A 624 -18.45 -4.23 68.04
CA ASP A 624 -18.48 -2.77 68.20
C ASP A 624 -18.02 -2.00 66.94
N SER A 625 -17.18 -2.64 66.10
CA SER A 625 -16.73 -2.11 64.81
C SER A 625 -17.79 -2.15 63.70
N ALA A 626 -18.94 -2.82 63.92
CA ALA A 626 -19.97 -2.97 62.89
C ALA A 626 -20.68 -1.65 62.57
N VAL A 627 -20.75 -0.72 63.52
CA VAL A 627 -21.29 0.63 63.30
C VAL A 627 -20.15 1.62 63.00
N LYS A 628 -20.10 2.06 61.74
CA LYS A 628 -19.01 2.91 61.24
C LYS A 628 -19.11 4.35 61.75
N ASP A 629 -20.25 4.97 61.48
CA ASP A 629 -20.42 6.42 61.61
C ASP A 629 -21.19 6.82 62.87
N ASN A 630 -20.97 8.06 63.36
CA ASN A 630 -21.70 8.61 64.50
C ASN A 630 -23.16 8.89 64.11
N SER A 631 -24.05 8.82 65.10
CA SER A 631 -25.52 8.97 64.93
C SER A 631 -26.14 7.90 64.03
N CYS A 632 -25.57 6.69 64.03
CA CYS A 632 -26.06 5.54 63.29
C CYS A 632 -26.31 4.35 64.23
N PHE A 633 -27.10 3.38 63.78
CA PHE A 633 -27.29 2.11 64.47
C PHE A 633 -27.25 0.94 63.49
N VAL A 634 -26.85 -0.23 63.98
CA VAL A 634 -26.86 -1.49 63.24
C VAL A 634 -27.78 -2.49 63.95
N PRO A 635 -28.87 -2.94 63.31
CA PRO A 635 -29.77 -3.92 63.90
C PRO A 635 -29.15 -5.33 63.88
N TYR A 636 -29.38 -6.10 64.94
CA TYR A 636 -28.93 -7.48 65.07
C TYR A 636 -29.91 -8.33 65.89
N TRP A 637 -29.85 -9.64 65.71
CA TRP A 637 -30.70 -10.60 66.40
C TRP A 637 -30.03 -11.19 67.64
N GLU A 638 -30.74 -11.19 68.78
CA GLU A 638 -30.28 -11.75 70.05
C GLU A 638 -31.48 -12.13 70.94
N GLU A 639 -31.48 -13.33 71.50
CA GLU A 639 -32.46 -13.79 72.50
C GLU A 639 -33.94 -13.51 72.11
N ASN A 640 -34.32 -13.87 70.88
CA ASN A 640 -35.67 -13.65 70.32
C ASN A 640 -36.12 -12.18 70.27
N SER A 641 -35.18 -11.23 70.25
CA SER A 641 -35.47 -9.82 70.13
C SER A 641 -34.58 -9.18 69.05
N LEU A 642 -35.11 -8.17 68.38
CA LEU A 642 -34.32 -7.32 67.51
C LEU A 642 -33.65 -6.24 68.37
N LYS A 643 -32.32 -6.22 68.37
CA LYS A 643 -31.47 -5.26 69.09
C LYS A 643 -30.80 -4.30 68.11
N ALA A 644 -30.25 -3.20 68.63
CA ALA A 644 -29.40 -2.26 67.89
C ALA A 644 -28.10 -2.01 68.65
N LEU A 645 -26.97 -2.07 67.94
CA LEU A 645 -25.75 -1.39 68.35
C LEU A 645 -25.81 0.05 67.83
N VAL A 646 -25.85 1.04 68.72
CA VAL A 646 -25.96 2.47 68.39
C VAL A 646 -24.64 3.15 68.67
N LYS A 647 -24.12 3.89 67.68
CA LYS A 647 -23.03 4.85 67.86
C LYS A 647 -23.64 6.24 67.95
N LYS A 648 -23.58 6.84 69.15
CA LYS A 648 -24.17 8.15 69.42
C LYS A 648 -23.42 9.25 68.66
N ALA A 649 -23.99 10.46 68.68
CA ALA A 649 -23.39 11.63 68.06
C ALA A 649 -21.98 11.96 68.58
N ASP A 650 -21.74 11.70 69.88
CA ASP A 650 -20.44 11.87 70.54
C ASP A 650 -19.44 10.73 70.26
N GLY A 651 -19.83 9.72 69.48
CA GLY A 651 -19.03 8.55 69.15
C GLY A 651 -19.08 7.42 70.18
N SER A 652 -19.76 7.59 71.31
CA SER A 652 -19.93 6.53 72.31
C SER A 652 -20.89 5.43 71.82
N LEU A 653 -20.63 4.19 72.24
CA LEU A 653 -21.43 3.01 71.87
C LEU A 653 -22.43 2.63 72.96
N VAL A 654 -23.64 2.24 72.54
CA VAL A 654 -24.66 1.67 73.42
C VAL A 654 -25.46 0.59 72.68
N ARG A 655 -25.87 -0.47 73.39
CA ARG A 655 -26.75 -1.51 72.84
C ARG A 655 -28.15 -1.34 73.40
N ILE A 656 -29.16 -1.34 72.53
CA ILE A 656 -30.57 -1.14 72.89
C ILE A 656 -31.47 -2.22 72.28
N THR A 657 -32.67 -2.39 72.82
CA THR A 657 -33.71 -3.24 72.21
C THR A 657 -34.58 -2.39 71.28
N ILE A 658 -34.81 -2.85 70.04
CA ILE A 658 -35.63 -2.16 69.04
C ILE A 658 -37.03 -2.76 68.99
N ALA A 659 -37.13 -4.10 68.98
CA ALA A 659 -38.39 -4.82 68.95
C ALA A 659 -38.28 -6.15 69.72
N THR A 660 -39.37 -6.54 70.36
CA THR A 660 -39.56 -7.84 71.03
C THR A 660 -40.80 -8.51 70.46
N VAL A 661 -40.84 -9.84 70.52
CA VAL A 661 -42.04 -10.62 70.15
C VAL A 661 -43.23 -10.27 71.05
#